data_AF-A0A0D2IS44-F1
#
_entry.id   AF-A0A0D2IS44-F1
#
_cell.length_a   1.000
_cell.length_b   1.000
_cell.length_c   1.000
_cell.angle_alpha   90.00
_cell.angle_beta   90.00
_cell.angle_gamma   90.00
#
_symmetry.space_group_name_H-M   'P 1'
#
loop_
_entity.id
_entity.type
_entity.pdbx_description
1 polymer ?
#
loop_
_entity_poly.entity_id
_entity_poly.type
_entity_poly.pdbx_seq_one_letter_code
_entity_poly.pdbx_strand_id
1 'polypeptide(L)'
;MGEYQDLSSPITNDMKLVRESDLFIQDAFIGGKWVKADSLFDVIEPSSATTFGQVANCGLMDFQTAIEDASEAQKEYYINTTAAVRGSFLRKWNDLIHENKTMLAKILCLENGKTYAEAEGEVLYAASFVAWFAEEATRGYGVTIPSSTPNTTVLTTKKPVGVCGIITPWNFPAAMITRKIAPALGAGCAVVIKPPSETPFTCLALTKLAVEAGIPPRDREAALELAKNPLVRKISFTGSTNVGKMLARIGSGTLKKMSLELGGNAPFIVFDDANLDLAVDGAMFCKFRCSGQTCVCANRLLVQKNVVEEFTRKLVTRVKALKVGPGSDPSTTQGPLVNRSAVQKVEEHVRDATNKGATLECGGGAGPGAGFFFEPTVLSGVTTDMLVAREETFGPLAPIFNFGTEADVVRIANETEFGLAGYFYSRNVNRVLRVARDLQVGMVGCNTGKISAAEAPFGGVKESGHGHEGSLYGMDEYQVIKSVTIGNQDKCDITKKDSLELAFAEAINALGGKLDGWYVYDFAAATGIGTDKAFLDHTWEDLARVTAVNASTTSDRLCSPGLTMNQQTGTFFAAQLATRQFVSQPQEETGCRGSIVMIASSSASHSCPGHMLTAYGGSKGFVKSFLYIETDLNLNLAKIRPEINHYFKEAPPMKRIGQTTDLTAGLVYLLSDGASYITGINLTIDGGMSTGNGLTK
;
A
#
# COMPACT_ATOMS: atom_id res chain seq x y z
N MET A 1 49.05 32.30 31.28
CA MET A 1 48.85 31.76 29.92
C MET A 1 47.35 31.83 29.66
N GLY A 2 46.91 32.41 28.55
CA GLY A 2 45.48 32.50 28.26
C GLY A 2 44.93 31.16 27.77
N GLU A 3 43.71 30.84 28.16
CA GLU A 3 43.00 29.68 27.61
C GLU A 3 42.68 29.95 26.13
N TYR A 4 43.06 29.02 25.26
CA TYR A 4 42.57 29.02 23.88
C TYR A 4 41.09 28.62 23.94
N GLN A 5 40.19 29.60 23.80
CA GLN A 5 38.82 29.27 23.39
C GLN A 5 38.90 28.66 21.99
N ASP A 6 38.40 27.44 21.84
CA ASP A 6 38.34 26.76 20.56
C ASP A 6 37.31 27.48 19.68
N LEU A 7 37.80 28.30 18.74
CA LEU A 7 36.99 29.04 17.76
C LEU A 7 36.52 28.14 16.61
N SER A 8 36.18 26.89 16.93
CA SER A 8 35.57 25.93 16.01
C SER A 8 34.16 26.41 15.65
N SER A 9 33.84 26.42 14.35
CA SER A 9 32.54 26.93 13.88
C SER A 9 31.38 26.07 14.41
N PRO A 10 30.12 26.59 14.42
CA PRO A 10 28.96 25.77 14.78
C PRO A 10 28.87 24.48 13.94
N ILE A 11 29.15 24.58 12.64
CA ILE A 11 29.25 23.43 11.71
C ILE A 11 30.28 22.42 12.21
N THR A 12 31.47 22.87 12.61
CA THR A 12 32.57 22.01 13.09
C THR A 12 32.16 21.21 14.33
N ASN A 13 31.42 21.83 15.25
CA ASN A 13 30.94 21.17 16.46
C ASN A 13 29.80 20.18 16.19
N ASP A 14 28.86 20.51 15.29
CA ASP A 14 27.83 19.56 14.85
C ASP A 14 28.42 18.38 14.05
N MET A 15 29.39 18.63 13.17
CA MET A 15 30.12 17.59 12.45
C MET A 15 30.83 16.63 13.41
N LYS A 16 31.46 17.16 14.48
CA LYS A 16 32.08 16.34 15.52
C LYS A 16 31.03 15.47 16.23
N LEU A 17 29.95 16.09 16.74
CA LEU A 17 28.87 15.40 17.45
C LEU A 17 28.24 14.28 16.61
N VAL A 18 28.04 14.52 15.30
CA VAL A 18 27.50 13.52 14.39
C VAL A 18 28.51 12.39 14.13
N ARG A 19 29.80 12.70 13.89
CA ARG A 19 30.86 11.69 13.72
C ARG A 19 31.09 10.82 14.98
N GLU A 20 30.72 11.32 16.16
CA GLU A 20 30.74 10.60 17.43
C GLU A 20 29.46 9.77 17.67
N SER A 21 28.44 9.85 16.79
CA SER A 21 27.22 9.05 16.87
C SER A 21 27.37 7.69 16.20
N ASP A 22 26.79 6.67 16.84
CA ASP A 22 26.61 5.32 16.32
C ASP A 22 25.62 5.21 15.14
N LEU A 23 24.96 6.30 14.74
CA LEU A 23 24.20 6.42 13.48
C LEU A 23 25.05 6.93 12.30
N PHE A 24 26.25 7.45 12.54
CA PHE A 24 27.16 7.89 11.49
C PHE A 24 27.99 6.71 10.99
N ILE A 25 27.47 6.04 9.96
CA ILE A 25 28.01 4.78 9.46
C ILE A 25 28.69 5.01 8.10
N GLN A 26 29.92 4.49 7.97
CA GLN A 26 30.75 4.64 6.77
C GLN A 26 30.77 3.38 5.90
N ASP A 27 30.52 2.22 6.51
CA ASP A 27 30.54 0.90 5.87
C ASP A 27 29.27 0.68 5.02
N ALA A 28 29.36 -0.16 3.99
CA ALA A 28 28.20 -0.60 3.20
C ALA A 28 27.36 -1.61 3.99
N PHE A 29 26.09 -1.80 3.62
CA PHE A 29 25.25 -2.83 4.22
C PHE A 29 24.92 -3.92 3.21
N ILE A 30 25.56 -5.08 3.39
CA ILE A 30 25.65 -6.18 2.41
C ILE A 30 25.49 -7.53 3.12
N GLY A 31 24.66 -8.43 2.60
CA GLY A 31 24.44 -9.79 3.13
C GLY A 31 24.05 -9.85 4.60
N GLY A 32 23.38 -8.81 5.10
CA GLY A 32 23.03 -8.64 6.52
C GLY A 32 24.15 -8.18 7.44
N LYS A 33 25.24 -7.64 6.89
CA LYS A 33 26.45 -7.24 7.62
C LYS A 33 26.86 -5.82 7.20
N TRP A 34 27.54 -5.12 8.10
CA TRP A 34 28.31 -3.95 7.73
C TRP A 34 29.63 -4.41 7.08
N VAL A 35 29.87 -4.00 5.85
CA VAL A 35 30.96 -4.45 4.99
C VAL A 35 31.83 -3.26 4.58
N LYS A 36 33.13 -3.41 4.79
CA LYS A 36 34.15 -2.45 4.38
C LYS A 36 34.50 -2.68 2.92
N ALA A 37 34.33 -1.66 2.09
CA ALA A 37 34.78 -1.68 0.70
C ALA A 37 36.27 -1.33 0.60
N ASP A 38 36.95 -1.88 -0.42
CA ASP A 38 38.37 -1.61 -0.70
C ASP A 38 38.64 -0.15 -1.11
N SER A 39 37.60 0.62 -1.43
CA SER A 39 37.70 2.06 -1.72
C SER A 39 36.58 2.84 -1.04
N LEU A 40 36.84 4.12 -0.75
CA LEU A 40 35.90 5.06 -0.16
C LEU A 40 35.72 6.26 -1.10
N PHE A 41 34.61 6.98 -0.96
CA PHE A 41 34.39 8.29 -1.59
C PHE A 41 34.08 9.37 -0.53
N ASP A 42 34.49 10.60 -0.80
CA ASP A 42 34.24 11.77 0.05
C ASP A 42 32.80 12.29 -0.12
N VAL A 43 32.13 12.53 1.01
CA VAL A 43 30.87 13.29 1.11
C VAL A 43 31.22 14.69 1.58
N ILE A 44 30.69 15.72 0.92
CA ILE A 44 31.02 17.13 1.18
C ILE A 44 29.89 17.81 1.96
N GLU A 45 30.23 18.57 3.00
CA GLU A 45 29.31 19.47 3.71
C GLU A 45 29.08 20.74 2.85
N PRO A 46 27.88 21.00 2.32
CA PRO A 46 27.68 22.04 1.29
C PRO A 46 27.88 23.49 1.75
N SER A 47 27.83 23.78 3.06
CA SER A 47 27.95 25.14 3.63
C SER A 47 29.39 25.62 3.75
N SER A 48 30.32 24.70 3.95
CA SER A 48 31.77 24.92 4.07
C SER A 48 32.55 24.46 2.83
N ALA A 49 31.94 23.60 2.00
CA ALA A 49 32.59 22.87 0.91
C ALA A 49 33.78 21.99 1.37
N THR A 50 33.70 21.46 2.60
CA THR A 50 34.73 20.56 3.18
C THR A 50 34.19 19.13 3.36
N THR A 51 35.07 18.13 3.45
CA THR A 51 34.67 16.72 3.60
C THR A 51 33.93 16.49 4.94
N PHE A 52 32.63 16.19 4.84
CA PHE A 52 31.78 15.77 5.96
C PHE A 52 32.20 14.40 6.49
N GLY A 53 32.50 13.47 5.59
CA GLY A 53 32.98 12.14 5.91
C GLY A 53 33.28 11.33 4.65
N GLN A 54 33.55 10.03 4.83
CA GLN A 54 33.81 9.11 3.73
C GLN A 54 32.87 7.90 3.82
N VAL A 55 32.43 7.36 2.69
CA VAL A 55 31.54 6.19 2.62
C VAL A 55 32.09 5.14 1.67
N ALA A 56 31.80 3.88 1.96
CA ALA A 56 32.11 2.73 1.12
C ALA A 56 31.72 2.94 -0.36
N ASN A 57 32.74 2.93 -1.22
CA ASN A 57 32.62 2.95 -2.67
C ASN A 57 32.71 1.51 -3.19
N CYS A 58 31.63 0.75 -3.01
CA CYS A 58 31.51 -0.62 -3.50
C CYS A 58 31.29 -0.66 -5.03
N GLY A 59 31.59 -1.80 -5.64
CA GLY A 59 31.61 -1.99 -7.09
C GLY A 59 30.46 -2.84 -7.65
N LEU A 60 30.69 -3.36 -8.86
CA LEU A 60 29.72 -4.22 -9.57
C LEU A 60 29.50 -5.56 -8.85
N MET A 61 30.57 -6.16 -8.30
CA MET A 61 30.50 -7.48 -7.64
C MET A 61 29.70 -7.42 -6.34
N ASP A 62 29.84 -6.35 -5.56
CA ASP A 62 29.02 -6.07 -4.38
C ASP A 62 27.54 -6.01 -4.76
N PHE A 63 27.19 -5.20 -5.77
CA PHE A 63 25.82 -5.10 -6.25
C PHE A 63 25.29 -6.37 -6.98
N GLN A 64 26.13 -7.33 -7.38
CA GLN A 64 25.68 -8.63 -7.90
C GLN A 64 25.37 -9.59 -6.76
N THR A 65 26.29 -9.73 -5.80
CA THR A 65 26.07 -10.40 -4.50
C THR A 65 24.79 -9.91 -3.85
N ALA A 66 24.61 -8.59 -3.82
CA ALA A 66 23.45 -7.90 -3.28
C ALA A 66 22.11 -8.34 -3.87
N ILE A 67 22.06 -8.56 -5.17
CA ILE A 67 20.84 -8.93 -5.89
C ILE A 67 20.54 -10.43 -5.71
N GLU A 68 21.58 -11.26 -5.58
CA GLU A 68 21.47 -12.70 -5.32
C GLU A 68 20.98 -12.97 -3.89
N ASP A 69 21.62 -12.40 -2.86
CA ASP A 69 21.18 -12.48 -1.46
C ASP A 69 19.77 -11.90 -1.28
N ALA A 70 19.48 -10.75 -1.88
CA ALA A 70 18.15 -10.16 -1.86
C ALA A 70 17.10 -11.07 -2.52
N SER A 71 17.46 -11.79 -3.59
CA SER A 71 16.58 -12.70 -4.33
C SER A 71 16.22 -13.96 -3.53
N GLU A 72 17.17 -14.59 -2.85
CA GLU A 72 16.89 -15.79 -2.06
C GLU A 72 16.03 -15.45 -0.83
N ALA A 73 16.52 -14.53 0.00
CA ALA A 73 15.84 -14.16 1.25
C ALA A 73 14.50 -13.45 1.01
N GLN A 74 14.15 -13.03 -0.21
CA GLN A 74 12.81 -12.49 -0.53
C GLN A 74 11.73 -13.56 -0.35
N LYS A 75 12.04 -14.79 -0.80
CA LYS A 75 11.12 -15.93 -0.74
C LYS A 75 10.80 -16.25 0.71
N GLU A 76 11.85 -16.43 1.52
CA GLU A 76 11.74 -16.69 2.96
C GLU A 76 10.98 -15.58 3.68
N TYR A 77 11.29 -14.31 3.42
CA TYR A 77 10.58 -13.19 4.04
C TYR A 77 9.08 -13.19 3.71
N TYR A 78 8.70 -13.45 2.46
CA TYR A 78 7.29 -13.48 2.09
C TYR A 78 6.54 -14.72 2.61
N ILE A 79 7.21 -15.87 2.70
CA ILE A 79 6.63 -17.13 3.22
C ILE A 79 6.49 -17.08 4.75
N ASN A 80 7.54 -16.62 5.44
CA ASN A 80 7.62 -16.65 6.91
C ASN A 80 6.98 -15.44 7.60
N THR A 81 6.44 -14.45 6.86
CA THR A 81 5.75 -13.29 7.44
C THR A 81 4.33 -13.11 6.92
N THR A 82 3.39 -12.95 7.85
CA THR A 82 2.07 -12.42 7.51
C THR A 82 2.14 -10.92 7.23
N ALA A 83 1.13 -10.38 6.56
CA ALA A 83 0.93 -8.95 6.38
C ALA A 83 1.02 -8.16 7.71
N ALA A 84 0.41 -8.69 8.77
CA ALA A 84 0.43 -8.07 10.10
C ALA A 84 1.84 -8.03 10.72
N VAL A 85 2.64 -9.08 10.52
CA VAL A 85 4.05 -9.14 10.98
C VAL A 85 4.88 -8.08 10.26
N ARG A 86 4.78 -7.97 8.92
CA ARG A 86 5.52 -6.93 8.17
C ARG A 86 5.11 -5.52 8.58
N GLY A 87 3.80 -5.29 8.79
CA GLY A 87 3.29 -4.04 9.37
C GLY A 87 3.84 -3.76 10.78
N SER A 88 4.10 -4.78 11.60
CA SER A 88 4.68 -4.59 12.94
C SER A 88 6.16 -4.18 12.89
N PHE A 89 6.95 -4.72 11.96
CA PHE A 89 8.33 -4.29 11.73
C PHE A 89 8.37 -2.83 11.24
N LEU A 90 7.48 -2.44 10.31
CA LEU A 90 7.39 -1.06 9.85
C LEU A 90 6.97 -0.10 10.98
N ARG A 91 6.02 -0.46 11.85
CA ARG A 91 5.71 0.34 13.05
C ARG A 91 6.95 0.53 13.94
N LYS A 92 7.65 -0.54 14.30
CA LYS A 92 8.88 -0.43 15.11
C LYS A 92 9.97 0.43 14.43
N TRP A 93 10.08 0.39 13.10
CA TRP A 93 11.00 1.25 12.36
C TRP A 93 10.59 2.73 12.42
N ASN A 94 9.29 3.03 12.30
CA ASN A 94 8.75 4.37 12.50
C ASN A 94 9.06 4.90 13.92
N ASP A 95 8.85 4.07 14.94
CA ASP A 95 9.08 4.43 16.35
C ASP A 95 10.58 4.76 16.57
N LEU A 96 11.48 3.91 16.08
CA LEU A 96 12.94 4.14 16.10
C LEU A 96 13.36 5.41 15.33
N ILE A 97 12.69 5.77 14.23
CA ILE A 97 12.93 7.03 13.50
C ILE A 97 12.51 8.24 14.35
N HIS A 98 11.40 8.16 15.10
CA HIS A 98 10.99 9.24 16.01
C HIS A 98 11.92 9.36 17.22
N GLU A 99 12.36 8.25 17.81
CA GLU A 99 13.33 8.24 18.92
C GLU A 99 14.67 8.89 18.50
N ASN A 100 15.13 8.62 17.28
CA ASN A 100 16.40 9.11 16.75
C ASN A 100 16.29 10.41 15.93
N LYS A 101 15.09 11.03 15.88
CA LYS A 101 14.74 12.18 15.02
C LYS A 101 15.82 13.28 15.00
N THR A 102 16.29 13.70 16.18
CA THR A 102 17.25 14.80 16.34
C THR A 102 18.60 14.50 15.68
N MET A 103 19.10 13.27 15.79
CA MET A 103 20.38 12.90 15.19
C MET A 103 20.25 12.67 13.69
N LEU A 104 19.16 12.05 13.24
CA LEU A 104 18.81 11.93 11.82
C LEU A 104 18.72 13.32 11.16
N ALA A 105 18.08 14.30 11.82
CA ALA A 105 17.98 15.67 11.33
C ALA A 105 19.34 16.37 11.25
N LYS A 106 20.27 16.13 12.20
CA LYS A 106 21.64 16.66 12.13
C LYS A 106 22.46 16.03 11.01
N ILE A 107 22.42 14.71 10.85
CA ILE A 107 23.07 13.99 9.74
C ILE A 107 22.59 14.58 8.41
N LEU A 108 21.28 14.62 8.21
CA LEU A 108 20.62 15.11 6.98
C LEU A 108 20.98 16.58 6.70
N CYS A 109 20.92 17.45 7.72
CA CYS A 109 21.28 18.86 7.61
C CYS A 109 22.71 19.07 7.10
N LEU A 110 23.68 18.29 7.58
CA LEU A 110 25.10 18.45 7.23
C LEU A 110 25.42 17.91 5.83
N GLU A 111 24.87 16.76 5.41
CA GLU A 111 25.15 16.25 4.06
C GLU A 111 24.34 16.97 2.97
N ASN A 112 23.11 17.39 3.25
CA ASN A 112 22.25 18.05 2.25
C ASN A 112 22.43 19.58 2.20
N GLY A 113 22.77 20.20 3.33
CA GLY A 113 22.85 21.66 3.49
C GLY A 113 21.53 22.37 3.83
N LYS A 114 20.35 21.73 3.67
CA LYS A 114 19.07 22.36 4.09
C LYS A 114 19.07 22.71 5.58
N THR A 115 18.19 23.64 5.97
CA THR A 115 18.10 24.09 7.36
C THR A 115 17.72 22.96 8.31
N TYR A 116 18.21 22.98 9.55
CA TYR A 116 17.86 21.96 10.55
C TYR A 116 16.34 21.79 10.72
N ALA A 117 15.57 22.89 10.65
CA ALA A 117 14.11 22.84 10.71
C ALA A 117 13.46 22.10 9.52
N GLU A 118 14.03 22.24 8.31
CA GLU A 118 13.60 21.48 7.13
C GLU A 118 14.08 20.03 7.16
N ALA A 119 15.26 19.77 7.73
CA ALA A 119 15.77 18.42 7.95
C ALA A 119 14.92 17.65 8.96
N GLU A 120 14.56 18.26 10.10
CA GLU A 120 13.65 17.68 11.09
C GLU A 120 12.24 17.48 10.52
N GLY A 121 11.74 18.48 9.79
CA GLY A 121 10.47 18.37 9.07
C GLY A 121 10.47 17.26 8.02
N GLU A 122 11.60 17.01 7.35
CA GLU A 122 11.75 15.87 6.46
C GLU A 122 11.78 14.54 7.22
N VAL A 123 12.53 14.40 8.32
CA VAL A 123 12.58 13.13 9.07
C VAL A 123 11.17 12.72 9.55
N LEU A 124 10.34 13.68 9.96
CA LEU A 124 8.93 13.45 10.30
C LEU A 124 8.07 13.10 9.06
N TYR A 125 8.31 13.75 7.91
CA TYR A 125 7.66 13.40 6.64
C TYR A 125 8.11 12.04 6.08
N ALA A 126 9.33 11.61 6.38
CA ALA A 126 9.86 10.29 6.04
C ALA A 126 9.21 9.21 6.92
N ALA A 127 9.11 9.46 8.22
CA ALA A 127 8.42 8.59 9.18
C ALA A 127 6.96 8.34 8.79
N SER A 128 6.20 9.37 8.38
CA SER A 128 4.78 9.20 8.05
C SER A 128 4.51 8.23 6.89
N PHE A 129 5.42 8.07 5.92
CA PHE A 129 5.31 6.97 4.94
C PHE A 129 5.55 5.59 5.55
N VAL A 130 6.46 5.47 6.52
CA VAL A 130 6.70 4.22 7.24
C VAL A 130 5.45 3.84 8.04
N ALA A 131 4.88 4.79 8.79
CA ALA A 131 3.61 4.59 9.50
C ALA A 131 2.46 4.21 8.56
N TRP A 132 2.26 4.97 7.47
CA TRP A 132 1.20 4.71 6.49
C TRP A 132 1.29 3.31 5.89
N PHE A 133 2.45 2.91 5.37
CA PHE A 133 2.62 1.59 4.77
C PHE A 133 2.72 0.45 5.80
N ALA A 134 2.97 0.75 7.08
CA ALA A 134 2.82 -0.21 8.18
C ALA A 134 1.37 -0.64 8.42
N GLU A 135 0.40 0.21 8.05
CA GLU A 135 -1.02 -0.16 8.02
C GLU A 135 -1.41 -0.81 6.70
N GLU A 136 -1.07 -0.18 5.57
CA GLU A 136 -1.45 -0.65 4.22
C GLU A 136 -0.90 -2.06 3.91
N ALA A 137 0.19 -2.49 4.55
CA ALA A 137 0.66 -3.87 4.52
C ALA A 137 -0.47 -4.90 4.76
N THR A 138 -1.46 -4.56 5.60
CA THR A 138 -2.65 -5.40 5.91
C THR A 138 -3.86 -5.15 5.00
N ARG A 139 -3.81 -4.12 4.15
CA ARG A 139 -4.90 -3.68 3.24
C ARG A 139 -4.65 -4.00 1.76
N GLY A 140 -3.70 -4.90 1.47
CA GLY A 140 -3.41 -5.43 0.13
C GLY A 140 -4.49 -6.35 -0.43
N TYR A 141 -5.74 -5.87 -0.50
CA TYR A 141 -6.92 -6.66 -0.83
C TYR A 141 -6.95 -7.15 -2.28
N GLY A 142 -7.52 -8.34 -2.46
CA GLY A 142 -8.02 -8.81 -3.75
C GLY A 142 -9.52 -8.56 -3.90
N VAL A 143 -10.07 -8.89 -5.07
CA VAL A 143 -11.51 -8.82 -5.38
C VAL A 143 -12.02 -10.13 -5.98
N THR A 144 -13.27 -10.46 -5.65
CA THR A 144 -14.08 -11.46 -6.35
C THR A 144 -14.80 -10.77 -7.52
N ILE A 145 -14.80 -11.40 -8.69
CA ILE A 145 -15.37 -10.85 -9.92
C ILE A 145 -16.41 -11.87 -10.44
N PRO A 146 -17.65 -11.45 -10.77
CA PRO A 146 -18.62 -12.32 -11.42
C PRO A 146 -18.10 -12.81 -12.78
N SER A 147 -18.18 -14.12 -13.02
CA SER A 147 -17.81 -14.72 -14.30
C SER A 147 -18.89 -14.52 -15.36
N SER A 148 -18.49 -14.32 -16.62
CA SER A 148 -19.39 -14.42 -17.77
C SER A 148 -19.71 -15.87 -18.16
N THR A 149 -18.93 -16.84 -17.67
CA THR A 149 -19.19 -18.28 -17.79
C THR A 149 -19.99 -18.75 -16.57
N PRO A 150 -21.09 -19.49 -16.73
CA PRO A 150 -21.85 -20.07 -15.62
C PRO A 150 -20.99 -20.92 -14.67
N ASN A 151 -21.45 -21.06 -13.43
CA ASN A 151 -20.96 -22.03 -12.45
C ASN A 151 -19.44 -21.88 -12.23
N THR A 152 -18.97 -20.62 -12.22
CA THR A 152 -17.57 -20.22 -12.25
C THR A 152 -17.37 -18.95 -11.42
N THR A 153 -16.37 -18.95 -10.54
CA THR A 153 -15.97 -17.81 -9.71
C THR A 153 -14.59 -17.32 -10.14
N VAL A 154 -14.44 -16.01 -10.36
CA VAL A 154 -13.12 -15.39 -10.55
C VAL A 154 -12.70 -14.70 -9.25
N LEU A 155 -11.52 -15.06 -8.74
CA LEU A 155 -10.88 -14.45 -7.59
C LEU A 155 -9.60 -13.74 -8.04
N THR A 156 -9.17 -12.73 -7.29
CA THR A 156 -7.85 -12.11 -7.47
C THR A 156 -7.10 -12.01 -6.15
N THR A 157 -5.78 -12.07 -6.22
CA THR A 157 -4.89 -11.87 -5.06
C THR A 157 -3.73 -10.96 -5.46
N LYS A 158 -3.26 -10.13 -4.54
CA LYS A 158 -2.05 -9.34 -4.73
C LYS A 158 -0.84 -10.08 -4.13
N LYS A 159 0.29 -10.07 -4.84
CA LYS A 159 1.57 -10.71 -4.45
C LYS A 159 2.73 -9.71 -4.66
N PRO A 160 3.83 -9.77 -3.87
CA PRO A 160 4.99 -8.91 -4.11
C PRO A 160 5.58 -9.13 -5.51
N VAL A 161 6.18 -8.08 -6.08
CA VAL A 161 6.89 -8.16 -7.38
C VAL A 161 8.18 -9.00 -7.31
N GLY A 162 8.81 -9.15 -6.14
CA GLY A 162 10.10 -9.82 -5.95
C GLY A 162 11.18 -8.86 -5.44
N VAL A 163 12.37 -8.86 -6.06
CA VAL A 163 13.45 -7.90 -5.75
C VAL A 163 13.19 -6.56 -6.43
N CYS A 164 13.32 -5.47 -5.67
CA CYS A 164 13.15 -4.09 -6.12
C CYS A 164 14.49 -3.34 -6.07
N GLY A 165 14.97 -2.87 -7.22
CA GLY A 165 16.07 -1.91 -7.28
C GLY A 165 15.55 -0.50 -7.00
N ILE A 166 16.08 0.15 -5.97
CA ILE A 166 15.69 1.51 -5.55
C ILE A 166 16.86 2.46 -5.80
N ILE A 167 16.58 3.61 -6.41
CA ILE A 167 17.59 4.64 -6.70
C ILE A 167 16.98 6.00 -6.31
N THR A 168 17.63 6.71 -5.39
CA THR A 168 17.10 7.96 -4.81
C THR A 168 17.97 9.19 -5.11
N PRO A 169 17.37 10.41 -5.08
CA PRO A 169 18.07 11.67 -5.25
C PRO A 169 18.49 12.25 -3.89
N TRP A 170 19.36 13.26 -3.93
CA TRP A 170 19.94 13.90 -2.76
C TRP A 170 19.08 14.94 -2.07
N ASN A 171 18.01 15.41 -2.71
CA ASN A 171 17.25 16.56 -2.22
C ASN A 171 16.30 16.22 -1.06
N PHE A 172 15.86 14.98 -0.93
CA PHE A 172 15.08 14.45 0.19
C PHE A 172 15.60 13.06 0.57
N PRO A 173 16.78 12.96 1.20
CA PRO A 173 17.50 11.71 1.37
C PRO A 173 16.91 10.81 2.47
N ALA A 174 16.00 11.30 3.32
CA ALA A 174 15.18 10.44 4.19
C ALA A 174 13.86 10.05 3.49
N ALA A 175 13.10 11.04 3.02
CA ALA A 175 11.74 10.81 2.56
C ALA A 175 11.69 10.02 1.24
N MET A 176 12.64 10.20 0.31
CA MET A 176 12.69 9.41 -0.92
C MET A 176 13.05 7.94 -0.68
N ILE A 177 13.67 7.63 0.46
CA ILE A 177 13.97 6.26 0.87
C ILE A 177 12.72 5.61 1.46
N THR A 178 12.09 6.22 2.46
CA THR A 178 10.91 5.62 3.12
C THR A 178 9.72 5.50 2.18
N ARG A 179 9.49 6.48 1.29
CA ARG A 179 8.51 6.43 0.19
C ARG A 179 8.60 5.18 -0.69
N LYS A 180 9.79 4.59 -0.82
CA LYS A 180 10.08 3.45 -1.69
C LYS A 180 10.26 2.14 -0.92
N ILE A 181 10.97 2.17 0.21
CA ILE A 181 11.27 0.99 1.02
C ILE A 181 10.04 0.53 1.82
N ALA A 182 9.30 1.43 2.46
CA ALA A 182 8.15 1.04 3.28
C ALA A 182 7.04 0.29 2.50
N PRO A 183 6.58 0.74 1.30
CA PRO A 183 5.60 -0.03 0.53
C PRO A 183 6.19 -1.33 -0.05
N ALA A 184 7.48 -1.35 -0.42
CA ALA A 184 8.15 -2.56 -0.88
C ALA A 184 8.13 -3.66 0.20
N LEU A 185 8.57 -3.32 1.41
CA LEU A 185 8.59 -4.23 2.54
C LEU A 185 7.18 -4.61 2.99
N GLY A 186 6.23 -3.68 3.07
CA GLY A 186 4.83 -3.96 3.39
C GLY A 186 4.20 -5.00 2.44
N ALA A 187 4.46 -4.85 1.14
CA ALA A 187 4.06 -5.81 0.11
C ALA A 187 4.75 -7.19 0.24
N GLY A 188 5.90 -7.28 0.91
CA GLY A 188 6.70 -8.50 1.05
C GLY A 188 7.82 -8.64 0.01
N CYS A 189 8.26 -7.54 -0.58
CA CYS A 189 9.37 -7.51 -1.53
C CYS A 189 10.73 -7.53 -0.82
N ALA A 190 11.78 -7.76 -1.61
CA ALA A 190 13.14 -7.43 -1.25
C ALA A 190 13.55 -6.09 -1.88
N VAL A 191 14.55 -5.43 -1.30
CA VAL A 191 15.10 -4.15 -1.76
C VAL A 191 16.61 -4.28 -1.97
N VAL A 192 17.12 -3.67 -3.03
CA VAL A 192 18.53 -3.30 -3.17
C VAL A 192 18.58 -1.81 -3.49
N ILE A 193 19.29 -0.99 -2.71
CA ILE A 193 19.19 0.49 -2.79
C ILE A 193 20.52 1.17 -3.12
N LYS A 194 20.50 2.06 -4.12
CA LYS A 194 21.53 3.06 -4.36
C LYS A 194 21.04 4.45 -3.89
N PRO A 195 21.42 4.89 -2.68
CA PRO A 195 21.35 6.30 -2.34
C PRO A 195 22.33 7.13 -3.21
N PRO A 196 22.13 8.47 -3.27
CA PRO A 196 23.04 9.38 -3.96
C PRO A 196 24.41 9.46 -3.27
N SER A 197 25.41 9.90 -4.03
CA SER A 197 26.77 10.21 -3.53
C SER A 197 26.80 11.41 -2.58
N GLU A 198 25.92 12.37 -2.78
CA GLU A 198 25.93 13.65 -2.07
C GLU A 198 25.32 13.53 -0.66
N THR A 199 24.44 12.54 -0.42
CA THR A 199 23.71 12.37 0.85
C THR A 199 23.48 10.90 1.25
N PRO A 200 24.55 10.09 1.42
CA PRO A 200 24.43 8.67 1.75
C PRO A 200 24.21 8.36 3.24
N PHE A 201 24.58 9.24 4.18
CA PHE A 201 24.59 8.91 5.61
C PHE A 201 23.19 8.76 6.19
N THR A 202 22.23 9.58 5.76
CA THR A 202 20.81 9.42 6.13
C THR A 202 20.27 8.05 5.70
N CYS A 203 20.70 7.52 4.54
CA CYS A 203 20.35 6.16 4.12
C CYS A 203 20.90 5.11 5.09
N LEU A 204 22.18 5.21 5.46
CA LEU A 204 22.85 4.20 6.28
C LEU A 204 22.31 4.22 7.72
N ALA A 205 22.03 5.41 8.28
CA ALA A 205 21.35 5.57 9.56
C ALA A 205 19.94 4.96 9.54
N LEU A 206 19.13 5.25 8.51
CA LEU A 206 17.79 4.65 8.36
C LEU A 206 17.85 3.13 8.19
N THR A 207 18.85 2.60 7.49
CA THR A 207 19.10 1.16 7.36
C THR A 207 19.42 0.50 8.70
N LYS A 208 20.27 1.11 9.55
CA LYS A 208 20.53 0.58 10.90
C LYS A 208 19.23 0.49 11.72
N LEU A 209 18.44 1.56 11.74
CA LEU A 209 17.15 1.57 12.45
C LEU A 209 16.15 0.55 11.88
N ALA A 210 16.23 0.23 10.58
CA ALA A 210 15.41 -0.83 9.97
C ALA A 210 15.82 -2.22 10.47
N VAL A 211 17.13 -2.49 10.57
CA VAL A 211 17.66 -3.75 11.11
C VAL A 211 17.28 -3.92 12.58
N GLU A 212 17.41 -2.85 13.37
CA GLU A 212 16.97 -2.82 14.78
C GLU A 212 15.45 -3.00 14.93
N ALA A 213 14.65 -2.56 13.95
CA ALA A 213 13.22 -2.82 13.87
C ALA A 213 12.86 -4.30 13.60
N GLY A 214 13.85 -5.15 13.27
CA GLY A 214 13.66 -6.54 12.89
C GLY A 214 13.32 -6.75 11.41
N ILE A 215 13.53 -5.73 10.56
CA ILE A 215 13.42 -5.90 9.10
C ILE A 215 14.60 -6.75 8.63
N PRO A 216 14.37 -7.93 8.00
CA PRO A 216 15.46 -8.79 7.56
C PRO A 216 16.27 -8.11 6.45
N PRO A 217 17.61 -8.13 6.55
CA PRO A 217 18.49 -7.15 5.92
C PRO A 217 18.77 -7.40 4.44
N ARG A 218 18.95 -6.31 3.67
CA ARG A 218 19.10 -6.26 2.20
C ARG A 218 19.88 -5.00 1.77
N ASP A 219 20.19 -4.84 0.48
CA ASP A 219 21.59 -4.75 0.07
C ASP A 219 21.96 -3.58 -0.92
N ARG A 220 23.24 -3.42 -1.29
CA ARG A 220 23.89 -2.30 -2.03
C ARG A 220 25.24 -2.77 -2.66
N GLU A 221 25.82 -2.34 -3.80
CA GLU A 221 25.75 -1.09 -4.67
C GLU A 221 24.22 -0.75 -7.24
N ALA A 222 24.55 -1.15 -8.53
CA ALA A 222 24.72 -0.11 -9.55
C ALA A 222 23.39 0.23 -10.24
N ALA A 223 23.11 1.53 -10.44
CA ALA A 223 21.91 1.97 -11.16
C ALA A 223 21.77 1.29 -12.54
N LEU A 224 22.90 0.95 -13.17
CA LEU A 224 22.99 0.18 -14.41
C LEU A 224 22.78 -1.34 -14.21
N GLU A 225 23.27 -1.93 -13.13
CA GLU A 225 23.12 -3.37 -12.83
C GLU A 225 21.72 -3.68 -12.33
N LEU A 226 21.18 -2.91 -11.38
CA LEU A 226 19.77 -2.93 -10.99
C LEU A 226 18.85 -2.88 -12.24
N ALA A 227 19.15 -1.97 -13.17
CA ALA A 227 18.37 -1.81 -14.39
C ALA A 227 18.57 -2.94 -15.43
N LYS A 228 19.58 -3.79 -15.30
CA LYS A 228 19.85 -4.93 -16.22
C LYS A 228 19.45 -6.28 -15.65
N ASN A 229 19.79 -6.54 -14.39
CA ASN A 229 19.79 -7.88 -13.80
C ASN A 229 18.39 -8.52 -13.82
N PRO A 230 18.24 -9.77 -14.29
CA PRO A 230 16.93 -10.42 -14.43
C PRO A 230 16.28 -10.83 -13.10
N LEU A 231 17.02 -10.86 -11.99
CA LEU A 231 16.45 -11.12 -10.66
C LEU A 231 15.70 -9.90 -10.11
N VAL A 232 16.13 -8.68 -10.47
CA VAL A 232 15.41 -7.45 -10.17
C VAL A 232 14.12 -7.41 -10.99
N ARG A 233 12.97 -7.35 -10.33
CA ARG A 233 11.64 -7.36 -10.96
C ARG A 233 10.97 -5.99 -11.02
N LYS A 234 11.41 -5.06 -10.16
CA LYS A 234 10.97 -3.67 -10.17
C LYS A 234 12.14 -2.70 -10.05
N ILE A 235 12.05 -1.56 -10.73
CA ILE A 235 12.83 -0.36 -10.43
C ILE A 235 11.90 0.71 -9.83
N SER A 236 12.36 1.40 -8.78
CA SER A 236 11.81 2.69 -8.38
C SER A 236 12.92 3.74 -8.37
N PHE A 237 12.80 4.75 -9.22
CA PHE A 237 13.78 5.82 -9.40
C PHE A 237 13.12 7.18 -9.16
N THR A 238 13.81 8.06 -8.44
CA THR A 238 13.51 9.50 -8.44
C THR A 238 14.76 10.28 -8.84
N GLY A 239 14.64 11.23 -9.77
CA GLY A 239 15.78 12.02 -10.26
C GLY A 239 15.54 12.64 -11.65
N SER A 240 16.59 12.92 -12.41
CA SER A 240 16.44 13.63 -13.70
C SER A 240 15.76 12.79 -14.78
N THR A 241 14.93 13.42 -15.61
CA THR A 241 14.19 12.76 -16.70
C THR A 241 15.10 12.06 -17.71
N ASN A 242 16.30 12.58 -17.95
CA ASN A 242 17.28 11.94 -18.83
C ASN A 242 17.80 10.60 -18.28
N VAL A 243 18.04 10.52 -16.95
CA VAL A 243 18.40 9.26 -16.28
C VAL A 243 17.18 8.34 -16.21
N GLY A 244 15.97 8.86 -15.96
CA GLY A 244 14.72 8.08 -16.01
C GLY A 244 14.50 7.41 -17.37
N LYS A 245 14.61 8.17 -18.47
CA LYS A 245 14.56 7.66 -19.85
C LYS A 245 15.66 6.64 -20.15
N MET A 246 16.87 6.84 -19.63
CA MET A 246 17.96 5.86 -19.76
C MET A 246 17.61 4.55 -19.03
N LEU A 247 17.20 4.62 -17.77
CA LEU A 247 16.81 3.48 -16.96
C LEU A 247 15.60 2.75 -17.57
N ALA A 248 14.64 3.45 -18.19
CA ALA A 248 13.52 2.84 -18.89
C ALA A 248 13.95 2.03 -20.13
N ARG A 249 14.85 2.59 -20.97
CA ARG A 249 15.41 1.90 -22.15
C ARG A 249 16.22 0.65 -21.80
N ILE A 250 16.89 0.64 -20.64
CA ILE A 250 17.63 -0.52 -20.14
C ILE A 250 16.66 -1.50 -19.44
N GLY A 251 15.67 -0.94 -18.73
CA GLY A 251 14.64 -1.64 -17.99
C GLY A 251 13.81 -2.60 -18.85
N SER A 252 13.46 -2.16 -20.07
CA SER A 252 12.68 -2.93 -21.05
C SER A 252 13.34 -4.24 -21.47
N GLY A 253 14.67 -4.36 -21.40
CA GLY A 253 15.40 -5.59 -21.75
C GLY A 253 15.01 -6.82 -20.92
N THR A 254 14.39 -6.64 -19.75
CA THR A 254 13.75 -7.73 -18.98
C THR A 254 12.33 -7.38 -18.51
N LEU A 255 11.67 -6.40 -19.16
CA LEU A 255 10.29 -5.96 -18.91
C LEU A 255 9.93 -5.74 -17.43
N LYS A 256 10.88 -5.17 -16.67
CA LYS A 256 10.72 -4.88 -15.23
C LYS A 256 9.61 -3.85 -15.01
N LYS A 257 8.84 -4.00 -13.93
CA LYS A 257 7.90 -2.95 -13.49
C LYS A 257 8.71 -1.72 -13.10
N MET A 258 8.28 -0.51 -13.46
CA MET A 258 9.00 0.71 -13.09
C MET A 258 8.07 1.72 -12.43
N SER A 259 8.58 2.44 -11.45
CA SER A 259 8.05 3.73 -11.01
C SER A 259 9.12 4.77 -11.22
N LEU A 260 8.76 5.87 -11.88
CA LEU A 260 9.68 6.93 -12.26
C LEU A 260 9.10 8.25 -11.77
N GLU A 261 9.79 8.94 -10.87
CA GLU A 261 9.44 10.27 -10.39
C GLU A 261 10.52 11.25 -10.90
N LEU A 262 10.19 12.03 -11.92
CA LEU A 262 11.18 12.71 -12.75
C LEU A 262 11.14 14.25 -12.60
N GLY A 263 11.78 14.97 -13.53
CA GLY A 263 11.88 16.43 -13.49
C GLY A 263 10.52 17.12 -13.62
N GLY A 264 10.44 18.35 -13.12
CA GLY A 264 9.23 19.16 -13.11
C GLY A 264 9.45 20.55 -13.74
N ASN A 265 8.38 21.17 -14.23
CA ASN A 265 8.40 22.58 -14.63
C ASN A 265 7.11 23.25 -14.11
N ALA A 266 6.95 23.19 -12.77
CA ALA A 266 5.67 23.44 -12.13
C ALA A 266 5.19 24.89 -12.33
N PRO A 267 4.00 25.10 -12.93
CA PRO A 267 3.36 26.40 -13.00
C PRO A 267 2.77 26.76 -11.63
N PHE A 268 2.90 28.03 -11.22
CA PHE A 268 2.26 28.60 -10.04
C PHE A 268 1.42 29.79 -10.48
N ILE A 269 0.10 29.61 -10.56
CA ILE A 269 -0.81 30.55 -11.20
C ILE A 269 -1.52 31.44 -10.15
N VAL A 270 -1.50 32.76 -10.34
CA VAL A 270 -2.20 33.71 -9.47
C VAL A 270 -3.18 34.54 -10.31
N PHE A 271 -4.49 34.30 -10.11
CA PHE A 271 -5.55 35.04 -10.77
C PHE A 271 -5.89 36.35 -10.02
N ASP A 272 -6.56 37.28 -10.70
CA ASP A 272 -6.99 38.57 -10.13
C ASP A 272 -7.90 38.40 -8.88
N ASP A 273 -8.60 37.28 -8.76
CA ASP A 273 -9.49 36.97 -7.64
C ASP A 273 -8.82 36.14 -6.52
N ALA A 274 -7.50 35.96 -6.57
CA ALA A 274 -6.72 35.30 -5.54
C ALA A 274 -6.71 36.09 -4.21
N ASN A 275 -6.49 35.38 -3.10
CA ASN A 275 -5.96 36.03 -1.91
C ASN A 275 -4.44 36.20 -2.10
N LEU A 276 -3.99 37.42 -2.45
CA LEU A 276 -2.59 37.67 -2.79
C LEU A 276 -1.62 37.36 -1.66
N ASP A 277 -1.99 37.57 -0.39
CA ASP A 277 -1.10 37.25 0.73
C ASP A 277 -0.93 35.73 0.90
N LEU A 278 -2.01 34.94 0.75
CA LEU A 278 -1.91 33.47 0.72
C LEU A 278 -1.18 32.96 -0.53
N ALA A 279 -1.29 33.65 -1.66
CA ALA A 279 -0.54 33.33 -2.87
C ALA A 279 0.97 33.61 -2.70
N VAL A 280 1.34 34.68 -2.00
CA VAL A 280 2.73 35.00 -1.67
C VAL A 280 3.28 34.03 -0.62
N ASP A 281 2.53 33.69 0.44
CA ASP A 281 2.93 32.64 1.39
C ASP A 281 3.10 31.26 0.71
N GLY A 282 2.19 30.94 -0.22
CA GLY A 282 2.26 29.75 -1.07
C GLY A 282 3.50 29.74 -1.96
N ALA A 283 3.78 30.86 -2.63
CA ALA A 283 4.96 31.03 -3.46
C ALA A 283 6.25 30.93 -2.63
N MET A 284 6.32 31.58 -1.46
CA MET A 284 7.46 31.50 -0.55
C MET A 284 7.78 30.05 -0.17
N PHE A 285 6.78 29.29 0.31
CA PHE A 285 6.98 27.89 0.67
C PHE A 285 7.28 26.98 -0.54
N CYS A 286 6.58 27.17 -1.65
CA CYS A 286 6.74 26.34 -2.84
C CYS A 286 8.09 26.59 -3.55
N LYS A 287 8.59 27.83 -3.53
CA LYS A 287 9.78 28.24 -4.29
C LYS A 287 11.09 28.18 -3.50
N PHE A 288 11.11 28.57 -2.23
CA PHE A 288 12.37 28.78 -1.50
C PHE A 288 12.73 27.65 -0.53
N ARG A 289 11.77 26.80 -0.13
CA ARG A 289 12.01 25.57 0.65
C ARG A 289 13.11 24.72 0.02
N CYS A 290 14.02 24.19 0.84
CA CYS A 290 15.19 23.40 0.45
C CYS A 290 16.06 24.14 -0.59
N SER A 291 16.11 25.47 -0.49
CA SER A 291 16.71 26.38 -1.47
C SER A 291 16.21 26.21 -2.91
N GLY A 292 14.95 25.80 -3.09
CA GLY A 292 14.32 25.60 -4.40
C GLY A 292 14.68 24.28 -5.09
N GLN A 293 15.32 23.36 -4.38
CA GLN A 293 15.81 22.07 -4.89
C GLN A 293 14.76 20.95 -4.75
N THR A 294 13.47 21.22 -4.99
CA THR A 294 12.42 20.19 -4.91
C THR A 294 11.74 20.04 -6.27
N CYS A 295 11.48 18.81 -6.73
CA CYS A 295 10.85 18.55 -8.04
C CYS A 295 9.43 19.14 -8.18
N VAL A 296 8.79 19.46 -7.05
CA VAL A 296 7.49 20.16 -6.98
C VAL A 296 7.64 21.66 -6.71
N CYS A 297 8.85 22.22 -6.78
CA CYS A 297 9.04 23.66 -6.66
C CYS A 297 8.42 24.39 -7.85
N ALA A 298 7.77 25.51 -7.59
CA ALA A 298 7.37 26.45 -8.63
C ALA A 298 8.59 26.81 -9.50
N ASN A 299 8.52 26.52 -10.80
CA ASN A 299 9.55 26.93 -11.75
C ASN A 299 9.09 28.12 -12.59
N ARG A 300 7.77 28.36 -12.69
CA ARG A 300 7.18 29.49 -13.42
C ARG A 300 6.04 30.11 -12.60
N LEU A 301 6.22 31.33 -12.09
CA LEU A 301 5.14 32.05 -11.42
C LEU A 301 4.36 32.85 -12.47
N LEU A 302 3.16 32.37 -12.82
CA LEU A 302 2.30 32.95 -13.83
C LEU A 302 1.26 33.84 -13.12
N VAL A 303 1.35 35.16 -13.26
CA VAL A 303 0.53 36.10 -12.48
C VAL A 303 -0.33 36.98 -13.40
N GLN A 304 -1.61 37.15 -13.06
CA GLN A 304 -2.54 37.87 -13.91
C GLN A 304 -2.24 39.38 -13.92
N LYS A 305 -2.43 40.01 -15.08
CA LYS A 305 -2.02 41.41 -15.35
C LYS A 305 -2.48 42.44 -14.33
N ASN A 306 -3.64 42.30 -13.69
CA ASN A 306 -4.14 43.32 -12.76
C ASN A 306 -3.56 43.19 -11.34
N VAL A 307 -2.82 42.12 -11.05
CA VAL A 307 -2.23 41.84 -9.72
C VAL A 307 -0.71 41.59 -9.73
N VAL A 308 -0.07 41.57 -10.91
CA VAL A 308 1.35 41.22 -11.06
C VAL A 308 2.31 42.17 -10.32
N GLU A 309 2.06 43.47 -10.34
CA GLU A 309 2.91 44.46 -9.66
C GLU A 309 2.84 44.29 -8.13
N GLU A 310 1.63 44.20 -7.58
CA GLU A 310 1.40 44.06 -6.14
C GLU A 310 1.88 42.69 -5.60
N PHE A 311 1.68 41.61 -6.37
CA PHE A 311 2.25 40.30 -6.05
C PHE A 311 3.78 40.34 -6.04
N THR A 312 4.41 40.94 -7.06
CA THR A 312 5.87 41.09 -7.14
C THR A 312 6.40 41.87 -5.95
N ARG A 313 5.81 43.03 -5.64
CA ARG A 313 6.18 43.89 -4.51
C ARG A 313 6.09 43.16 -3.16
N LYS A 314 5.00 42.41 -2.92
CA LYS A 314 4.83 41.57 -1.73
C LYS A 314 5.87 40.45 -1.68
N LEU A 315 6.08 39.73 -2.78
CA LEU A 315 7.04 38.62 -2.83
C LEU A 315 8.47 39.10 -2.57
N VAL A 316 8.93 40.16 -3.25
CA VAL A 316 10.27 40.76 -3.08
C VAL A 316 10.51 41.17 -1.62
N THR A 317 9.48 41.69 -0.95
CA THR A 317 9.55 42.06 0.48
C THR A 317 9.76 40.83 1.37
N ARG A 318 9.13 39.70 1.06
CA ARG A 318 9.27 38.44 1.81
C ARG A 318 10.57 37.69 1.47
N VAL A 319 11.05 37.79 0.23
CA VAL A 319 12.33 37.22 -0.21
C VAL A 319 13.53 37.96 0.40
N LYS A 320 13.49 39.30 0.46
CA LYS A 320 14.52 40.13 1.14
C LYS A 320 14.61 39.91 2.66
N ALA A 321 13.66 39.18 3.26
CA ALA A 321 13.70 38.78 4.66
C ALA A 321 14.32 37.38 4.91
N LEU A 322 14.65 36.63 3.84
CA LEU A 322 15.35 35.35 3.96
C LEU A 322 16.82 35.56 4.33
N LYS A 323 17.37 34.65 5.14
CA LYS A 323 18.76 34.64 5.60
C LYS A 323 19.51 33.46 5.02
N VAL A 324 20.50 33.76 4.18
CA VAL A 324 21.42 32.77 3.59
C VAL A 324 22.54 32.47 4.57
N GLY A 325 22.76 31.19 4.87
CA GLY A 325 23.78 30.75 5.82
C GLY A 325 23.81 29.23 5.99
N PRO A 326 24.70 28.70 6.85
CA PRO A 326 24.80 27.27 7.10
C PRO A 326 23.50 26.68 7.63
N GLY A 327 23.14 25.47 7.20
CA GLY A 327 21.88 24.83 7.58
C GLY A 327 21.71 24.59 9.09
N SER A 328 22.82 24.46 9.82
CA SER A 328 22.84 24.27 11.28
C SER A 328 22.72 25.56 12.10
N ASP A 329 22.88 26.74 11.50
CA ASP A 329 22.67 28.02 12.20
C ASP A 329 21.15 28.25 12.40
N PRO A 330 20.64 28.36 13.65
CA PRO A 330 19.20 28.51 13.90
C PRO A 330 18.57 29.80 13.36
N SER A 331 19.38 30.75 12.89
CA SER A 331 18.93 31.99 12.25
C SER A 331 18.88 31.91 10.73
N THR A 332 19.49 30.89 10.11
CA THR A 332 19.40 30.62 8.66
C THR A 332 17.97 30.24 8.29
N THR A 333 17.46 30.82 7.19
CA THR A 333 16.21 30.37 6.55
C THR A 333 16.44 29.80 5.16
N GLN A 334 17.68 29.82 4.68
CA GLN A 334 18.07 29.47 3.31
C GLN A 334 19.47 28.82 3.32
N GLY A 335 19.53 27.50 3.15
CA GLY A 335 20.79 26.75 3.06
C GLY A 335 21.52 26.95 1.71
N PRO A 336 22.73 26.41 1.55
CA PRO A 336 23.40 26.30 0.26
C PRO A 336 22.62 25.42 -0.74
N LEU A 337 23.05 25.44 -2.00
CA LEU A 337 22.74 24.40 -2.97
C LEU A 337 23.65 23.17 -2.75
N VAL A 338 23.31 22.02 -3.30
CA VAL A 338 24.07 20.77 -3.03
C VAL A 338 25.52 20.81 -3.54
N ASN A 339 25.79 21.51 -4.65
CA ASN A 339 27.11 21.55 -5.30
C ASN A 339 27.29 22.78 -6.20
N ARG A 340 28.54 23.00 -6.65
CA ARG A 340 28.93 24.14 -7.50
C ARG A 340 28.24 24.20 -8.86
N SER A 341 27.82 23.07 -9.44
CA SER A 341 27.12 23.05 -10.74
C SER A 341 25.65 23.42 -10.61
N ALA A 342 25.00 23.12 -9.49
CA ALA A 342 23.68 23.67 -9.16
C ALA A 342 23.74 25.21 -9.10
N VAL A 343 24.74 25.80 -8.43
CA VAL A 343 24.96 27.27 -8.41
C VAL A 343 25.12 27.82 -9.83
N GLN A 344 25.95 27.18 -10.66
CA GLN A 344 26.18 27.58 -12.05
C GLN A 344 24.90 27.56 -12.91
N LYS A 345 23.98 26.61 -12.67
CA LYS A 345 22.70 26.59 -13.39
C LYS A 345 21.80 27.77 -13.01
N VAL A 346 21.78 28.19 -11.75
CA VAL A 346 21.00 29.38 -11.35
C VAL A 346 21.63 30.67 -11.91
N GLU A 347 22.96 30.79 -11.86
CA GLU A 347 23.72 31.87 -12.51
C GLU A 347 23.39 31.97 -14.02
N GLU A 348 23.30 30.84 -14.70
CA GLU A 348 22.93 30.77 -16.13
C GLU A 348 21.47 31.17 -16.39
N HIS A 349 20.51 30.67 -15.60
CA HIS A 349 19.09 31.03 -15.75
C HIS A 349 18.85 32.52 -15.51
N VAL A 350 19.51 33.13 -14.52
CA VAL A 350 19.45 34.57 -14.25
C VAL A 350 20.05 35.37 -15.41
N ARG A 351 21.22 34.95 -15.90
CA ARG A 351 21.92 35.59 -17.02
C ARG A 351 21.12 35.54 -18.33
N ASP A 352 20.53 34.40 -18.68
CA ASP A 352 19.71 34.26 -19.89
C ASP A 352 18.47 35.18 -19.84
N ALA A 353 17.74 35.17 -18.73
CA ALA A 353 16.53 35.97 -18.58
C ALA A 353 16.83 37.48 -18.60
N THR A 354 17.86 37.94 -17.90
CA THR A 354 18.26 39.35 -17.87
C THR A 354 18.81 39.83 -19.22
N ASN A 355 19.60 39.01 -19.92
CA ASN A 355 20.03 39.30 -21.30
C ASN A 355 18.84 39.40 -22.29
N LYS A 356 17.71 38.76 -21.99
CA LYS A 356 16.46 38.81 -22.76
C LYS A 356 15.46 39.86 -22.24
N GLY A 357 15.86 40.71 -21.29
CA GLY A 357 15.07 41.85 -20.83
C GLY A 357 14.22 41.64 -19.58
N ALA A 358 14.39 40.53 -18.84
CA ALA A 358 13.79 40.41 -17.51
C ALA A 358 14.48 41.36 -16.50
N THR A 359 13.69 41.93 -15.59
CA THR A 359 14.20 42.80 -14.51
C THR A 359 14.59 41.99 -13.29
N LEU A 360 15.77 42.28 -12.72
CA LEU A 360 16.25 41.70 -11.47
C LEU A 360 15.75 42.53 -10.27
N GLU A 361 14.77 42.01 -9.53
CA GLU A 361 14.11 42.72 -8.42
C GLU A 361 14.88 42.58 -7.08
N CYS A 362 15.53 41.42 -6.91
CA CYS A 362 16.45 41.12 -5.81
C CYS A 362 17.28 39.86 -6.07
N GLY A 363 18.40 39.73 -5.35
CA GLY A 363 19.30 38.59 -5.45
C GLY A 363 20.13 38.62 -6.74
N GLY A 364 20.39 37.43 -7.29
CA GLY A 364 21.17 37.22 -8.50
C GLY A 364 22.67 36.99 -8.27
N GLY A 365 23.17 37.21 -7.05
CA GLY A 365 24.56 36.98 -6.67
C GLY A 365 24.83 35.60 -6.05
N ALA A 366 26.11 35.26 -5.97
CA ALA A 366 26.59 34.21 -5.08
C ALA A 366 26.41 34.62 -3.61
N GLY A 367 26.09 33.67 -2.73
CA GLY A 367 25.90 33.94 -1.31
C GLY A 367 27.22 34.03 -0.51
N PRO A 368 27.14 34.21 0.83
CA PRO A 368 28.29 34.47 1.67
C PRO A 368 29.14 33.20 1.94
N GLY A 369 30.46 33.36 1.94
CA GLY A 369 31.41 32.31 2.35
C GLY A 369 31.94 31.44 1.19
N ALA A 370 32.42 30.24 1.53
CA ALA A 370 33.04 29.30 0.58
C ALA A 370 32.12 28.17 0.11
N GLY A 371 30.99 27.95 0.80
CA GLY A 371 29.98 26.96 0.42
C GLY A 371 29.21 27.30 -0.85
N PHE A 372 28.34 26.40 -1.26
CA PHE A 372 27.62 26.48 -2.55
C PHE A 372 26.37 27.38 -2.47
N PHE A 373 26.53 28.60 -1.92
CA PHE A 373 25.43 29.52 -1.69
C PHE A 373 25.05 30.34 -2.93
N PHE A 374 23.74 30.60 -3.08
CA PHE A 374 23.21 31.54 -4.07
C PHE A 374 22.07 32.36 -3.45
N GLU A 375 21.95 33.64 -3.82
CA GLU A 375 20.96 34.53 -3.25
C GLU A 375 19.51 34.19 -3.68
N PRO A 376 18.53 34.23 -2.76
CA PRO A 376 17.12 34.21 -3.12
C PRO A 376 16.75 35.31 -4.12
N THR A 377 16.42 34.89 -5.34
CA THR A 377 16.35 35.77 -6.51
C THR A 377 14.92 35.90 -7.02
N VAL A 378 14.50 37.12 -7.36
CA VAL A 378 13.21 37.39 -8.02
C VAL A 378 13.46 38.10 -9.34
N LEU A 379 12.84 37.60 -10.41
CA LEU A 379 12.83 38.23 -11.73
C LEU A 379 11.40 38.62 -12.12
N SER A 380 11.21 39.81 -12.66
CA SER A 380 9.95 40.24 -13.28
C SER A 380 10.10 40.41 -14.80
N GLY A 381 8.97 40.45 -15.53
CA GLY A 381 8.98 40.57 -16.99
C GLY A 381 9.45 39.32 -17.74
N VAL A 382 9.40 38.14 -17.11
CA VAL A 382 9.91 36.89 -17.71
C VAL A 382 8.98 36.42 -18.84
N THR A 383 9.56 36.00 -19.97
CA THR A 383 8.84 35.53 -21.18
C THR A 383 9.09 34.05 -21.47
N THR A 384 8.27 33.47 -22.34
CA THR A 384 8.35 32.06 -22.78
C THR A 384 9.61 31.70 -23.57
N ASP A 385 10.41 32.69 -23.95
CA ASP A 385 11.63 32.56 -24.77
C ASP A 385 12.90 32.52 -23.90
N MET A 386 12.76 32.74 -22.60
CA MET A 386 13.81 32.63 -21.59
C MET A 386 13.96 31.18 -21.13
N LEU A 387 15.19 30.73 -20.86
CA LEU A 387 15.55 29.33 -20.61
C LEU A 387 14.72 28.70 -19.49
N VAL A 388 14.47 29.47 -18.43
CA VAL A 388 13.65 29.09 -17.27
C VAL A 388 12.17 28.79 -17.60
N ALA A 389 11.67 29.21 -18.75
CA ALA A 389 10.33 28.82 -19.20
C ALA A 389 10.25 27.35 -19.61
N ARG A 390 11.37 26.73 -19.99
CA ARG A 390 11.45 25.32 -20.43
C ARG A 390 12.20 24.45 -19.44
N GLU A 391 13.31 24.93 -18.89
CA GLU A 391 14.17 24.17 -17.98
C GLU A 391 13.84 24.36 -16.50
N GLU A 392 13.88 23.26 -15.75
CA GLU A 392 13.85 23.25 -14.28
C GLU A 392 15.12 23.91 -13.72
N THR A 393 14.97 24.98 -12.93
CA THR A 393 16.11 25.72 -12.34
C THR A 393 16.78 24.97 -11.20
N PHE A 394 15.99 24.23 -10.41
CA PHE A 394 16.43 23.52 -9.20
C PHE A 394 17.22 24.39 -8.19
N GLY A 395 16.81 25.65 -8.04
CA GLY A 395 17.43 26.63 -7.16
C GLY A 395 16.48 27.80 -6.83
N PRO A 396 16.93 28.79 -6.04
CA PRO A 396 16.06 29.77 -5.36
C PRO A 396 15.72 30.98 -6.26
N LEU A 397 15.34 30.70 -7.50
CA LEU A 397 14.95 31.68 -8.51
C LEU A 397 13.42 31.70 -8.67
N ALA A 398 12.80 32.86 -8.44
CA ALA A 398 11.37 33.12 -8.64
C ALA A 398 11.13 33.97 -9.91
N PRO A 399 10.94 33.34 -11.08
CA PRO A 399 10.63 34.04 -12.33
C PRO A 399 9.13 34.34 -12.44
N ILE A 400 8.79 35.63 -12.57
CA ILE A 400 7.41 36.12 -12.67
C ILE A 400 7.10 36.47 -14.13
N PHE A 401 6.15 35.72 -14.69
CA PHE A 401 5.55 35.90 -16.00
C PHE A 401 4.18 36.57 -15.83
N ASN A 402 3.75 37.41 -16.77
CA ASN A 402 2.38 37.93 -16.78
C ASN A 402 1.46 37.15 -17.73
N PHE A 403 0.15 37.13 -17.45
CA PHE A 403 -0.85 36.56 -18.36
C PHE A 403 -2.15 37.38 -18.44
N GLY A 404 -2.84 37.28 -19.58
CA GLY A 404 -4.12 37.96 -19.83
C GLY A 404 -5.33 37.16 -19.35
N THR A 405 -5.57 35.99 -19.96
CA THR A 405 -6.79 35.20 -19.75
C THR A 405 -6.55 33.84 -19.10
N GLU A 406 -7.63 33.23 -18.61
CA GLU A 406 -7.66 31.87 -18.08
C GLU A 406 -7.26 30.82 -19.13
N ALA A 407 -7.61 31.04 -20.40
CA ALA A 407 -7.21 30.16 -21.51
C ALA A 407 -5.71 30.28 -21.83
N ASP A 408 -5.18 31.51 -21.83
CA ASP A 408 -3.74 31.75 -22.07
C ASP A 408 -2.87 31.06 -21.03
N VAL A 409 -3.23 31.19 -19.75
CA VAL A 409 -2.40 30.66 -18.66
C VAL A 409 -2.45 29.14 -18.58
N VAL A 410 -3.60 28.51 -18.86
CA VAL A 410 -3.69 27.04 -18.96
C VAL A 410 -2.87 26.52 -20.15
N ARG A 411 -2.91 27.21 -21.30
CA ARG A 411 -2.03 26.89 -22.44
C ARG A 411 -0.56 26.99 -22.06
N ILE A 412 -0.12 28.13 -21.54
CA ILE A 412 1.29 28.37 -21.15
C ILE A 412 1.73 27.36 -20.07
N ALA A 413 0.88 27.07 -19.08
CA ALA A 413 1.16 26.09 -18.04
C ALA A 413 1.43 24.69 -18.62
N ASN A 414 0.60 24.25 -19.58
CA ASN A 414 0.66 22.93 -20.20
C ASN A 414 1.75 22.80 -21.30
N GLU A 415 2.23 23.91 -21.88
CA GLU A 415 3.30 23.96 -22.89
C GLU A 415 4.68 23.58 -22.31
N THR A 416 4.83 22.30 -21.99
CA THR A 416 6.08 21.63 -21.60
C THR A 416 5.89 20.12 -21.75
N GLU A 417 6.98 19.39 -21.92
CA GLU A 417 7.09 17.94 -21.81
C GLU A 417 6.76 17.41 -20.40
N PHE A 418 6.89 18.24 -19.35
CA PHE A 418 6.68 17.86 -17.95
C PHE A 418 5.21 17.91 -17.51
N GLY A 419 4.94 17.30 -16.35
CA GLY A 419 3.60 17.12 -15.78
C GLY A 419 3.60 16.60 -14.34
N LEU A 420 4.53 17.03 -13.48
CA LEU A 420 4.59 16.56 -12.08
C LEU A 420 3.55 17.25 -11.19
N ALA A 421 3.82 18.50 -10.80
CA ALA A 421 2.96 19.31 -9.95
C ALA A 421 2.60 20.63 -10.62
N GLY A 422 1.45 21.20 -10.24
CA GLY A 422 1.02 22.54 -10.61
C GLY A 422 0.22 23.18 -9.48
N TYR A 423 0.24 24.50 -9.41
CA TYR A 423 -0.38 25.28 -8.34
C TYR A 423 -1.20 26.41 -8.91
N PHE A 424 -2.33 26.75 -8.29
CA PHE A 424 -3.06 27.96 -8.63
C PHE A 424 -3.85 28.56 -7.45
N TYR A 425 -4.09 29.87 -7.51
CA TYR A 425 -4.80 30.65 -6.49
C TYR A 425 -5.97 31.42 -7.10
N SER A 426 -7.18 31.19 -6.58
CA SER A 426 -8.45 31.81 -7.00
C SER A 426 -9.54 31.54 -5.95
N ARG A 427 -10.47 32.48 -5.76
CA ARG A 427 -11.65 32.33 -4.87
C ARG A 427 -12.88 31.80 -5.62
N ASN A 428 -12.90 31.88 -6.94
CA ASN A 428 -14.01 31.44 -7.79
C ASN A 428 -14.00 29.91 -7.99
N VAL A 429 -14.90 29.21 -7.29
CA VAL A 429 -15.03 27.73 -7.37
C VAL A 429 -15.22 27.19 -8.78
N ASN A 430 -15.87 27.94 -9.68
CA ASN A 430 -16.06 27.51 -11.07
C ASN A 430 -14.75 27.61 -11.87
N ARG A 431 -13.87 28.57 -11.55
CA ARG A 431 -12.49 28.62 -12.07
C ARG A 431 -11.65 27.51 -11.49
N VAL A 432 -11.74 27.26 -10.17
CA VAL A 432 -11.05 26.17 -9.47
C VAL A 432 -11.28 24.83 -10.18
N LEU A 433 -12.54 24.48 -10.44
CA LEU A 433 -12.89 23.20 -11.09
C LEU A 433 -12.45 23.10 -12.55
N ARG A 434 -12.44 24.20 -13.32
CA ARG A 434 -11.90 24.20 -14.70
C ARG A 434 -10.38 24.06 -14.71
N VAL A 435 -9.68 24.95 -14.00
CA VAL A 435 -8.21 24.98 -13.99
C VAL A 435 -7.62 23.69 -13.41
N ALA A 436 -8.22 23.12 -12.36
CA ALA A 436 -7.76 21.83 -11.82
C ALA A 436 -7.97 20.64 -12.77
N ARG A 437 -8.98 20.68 -13.63
CA ARG A 437 -9.25 19.67 -14.67
C ARG A 437 -8.37 19.86 -15.91
N ASP A 438 -8.09 21.10 -16.28
CA ASP A 438 -7.46 21.46 -17.55
C ASP A 438 -5.91 21.55 -17.46
N LEU A 439 -5.34 21.56 -16.24
CA LEU A 439 -3.89 21.45 -16.01
C LEU A 439 -3.39 20.01 -16.20
N GLN A 440 -2.37 19.84 -17.04
CA GLN A 440 -1.76 18.54 -17.37
C GLN A 440 -0.63 18.16 -16.40
N VAL A 441 -0.98 17.99 -15.12
CA VAL A 441 -0.06 17.60 -14.04
C VAL A 441 -0.65 16.47 -13.19
N GLY A 442 0.19 15.63 -12.59
CA GLY A 442 -0.25 14.55 -11.71
C GLY A 442 -0.78 15.03 -10.36
N MET A 443 -0.29 16.18 -9.88
CA MET A 443 -0.70 16.77 -8.59
C MET A 443 -1.05 18.26 -8.73
N VAL A 444 -2.18 18.69 -8.13
CA VAL A 444 -2.68 20.07 -8.22
C VAL A 444 -2.86 20.69 -6.83
N GLY A 445 -2.17 21.81 -6.55
CA GLY A 445 -2.37 22.63 -5.36
C GLY A 445 -3.28 23.84 -5.60
N CYS A 446 -4.53 23.77 -5.13
CA CYS A 446 -5.47 24.89 -5.19
C CYS A 446 -5.43 25.70 -3.88
N ASN A 447 -5.11 27.00 -3.96
CA ASN A 447 -4.94 27.92 -2.82
C ASN A 447 -3.94 27.47 -1.75
N THR A 448 -3.05 26.51 -2.07
CA THR A 448 -1.99 26.01 -1.20
C THR A 448 -0.70 25.74 -1.99
N GLY A 449 0.45 26.15 -1.44
CA GLY A 449 1.77 25.70 -1.89
C GLY A 449 2.21 24.36 -1.30
N LYS A 450 1.35 23.73 -0.48
CA LYS A 450 1.62 22.48 0.25
C LYS A 450 0.66 21.38 -0.22
N ILE A 451 1.22 20.34 -0.84
CA ILE A 451 0.49 19.18 -1.40
C ILE A 451 1.14 17.83 -1.07
N SER A 452 2.31 17.84 -0.41
CA SER A 452 3.09 16.65 -0.11
C SER A 452 2.60 16.02 1.20
N ALA A 453 1.99 14.83 1.10
CA ALA A 453 1.44 14.07 2.22
C ALA A 453 1.76 12.57 2.04
N ALA A 454 1.44 11.71 3.02
CA ALA A 454 1.69 10.27 2.94
C ALA A 454 0.48 9.49 2.40
N GLU A 455 -0.71 10.01 2.70
CA GLU A 455 -2.04 9.54 2.31
C GLU A 455 -2.45 9.93 0.88
N ALA A 456 -1.76 10.89 0.27
CA ALA A 456 -2.04 11.39 -1.08
C ALA A 456 -1.18 10.70 -2.14
N PRO A 457 -1.71 10.41 -3.35
CA PRO A 457 -0.91 9.87 -4.45
C PRO A 457 0.02 10.96 -4.97
N PHE A 458 1.33 10.75 -4.80
CA PHE A 458 2.37 11.55 -5.41
C PHE A 458 2.81 10.86 -6.70
N GLY A 459 2.74 11.54 -7.83
CA GLY A 459 3.19 11.02 -9.12
C GLY A 459 3.10 12.04 -10.24
N GLY A 460 3.77 11.76 -11.36
CA GLY A 460 3.79 12.64 -12.54
C GLY A 460 3.10 12.03 -13.75
N VAL A 461 2.63 12.91 -14.65
CA VAL A 461 2.22 12.54 -16.02
C VAL A 461 3.24 13.07 -17.05
N LYS A 462 3.06 12.67 -18.32
CA LYS A 462 3.93 13.05 -19.45
C LYS A 462 5.38 12.64 -19.16
N GLU A 463 6.38 13.50 -19.34
CA GLU A 463 7.79 13.16 -19.06
C GLU A 463 8.21 13.31 -17.59
N SER A 464 7.28 13.68 -16.70
CA SER A 464 7.55 13.75 -15.26
C SER A 464 7.41 12.42 -14.53
N GLY A 465 6.90 11.36 -15.15
CA GLY A 465 6.89 10.05 -14.50
C GLY A 465 5.87 9.04 -14.99
N HIS A 466 5.83 7.92 -14.27
CA HIS A 466 4.70 7.00 -14.23
C HIS A 466 4.75 6.13 -12.97
N GLY A 467 3.58 5.66 -12.52
CA GLY A 467 3.39 5.07 -11.19
C GLY A 467 3.02 6.14 -10.16
N HIS A 468 2.85 5.73 -8.90
CA HIS A 468 2.57 6.63 -7.78
C HIS A 468 3.28 6.16 -6.50
N GLU A 469 3.54 7.10 -5.60
CA GLU A 469 4.05 6.88 -4.24
C GLU A 469 3.10 7.51 -3.22
N GLY A 470 3.08 6.99 -1.99
CA GLY A 470 2.05 7.35 -1.00
C GLY A 470 0.66 6.81 -1.36
N SER A 471 -0.32 7.10 -0.52
CA SER A 471 -1.72 6.64 -0.58
C SER A 471 -1.88 5.10 -0.60
N LEU A 472 -3.10 4.64 -0.84
CA LEU A 472 -3.40 3.23 -1.12
C LEU A 472 -2.76 2.74 -2.44
N TYR A 473 -2.50 3.64 -3.40
CA TYR A 473 -1.94 3.30 -4.71
C TYR A 473 -0.44 2.97 -4.65
N GLY A 474 0.31 3.55 -3.71
CA GLY A 474 1.76 3.40 -3.63
C GLY A 474 2.25 2.00 -3.24
N MET A 475 1.43 1.18 -2.58
CA MET A 475 1.79 -0.23 -2.34
C MET A 475 1.50 -1.12 -3.55
N ASP A 476 0.46 -0.81 -4.35
CA ASP A 476 0.14 -1.55 -5.58
C ASP A 476 1.28 -1.46 -6.60
N GLU A 477 2.09 -0.40 -6.56
CA GLU A 477 3.33 -0.31 -7.34
C GLU A 477 4.32 -1.45 -7.06
N TYR A 478 4.33 -2.01 -5.84
CA TYR A 478 5.19 -3.12 -5.43
C TYR A 478 4.49 -4.48 -5.47
N GLN A 479 3.30 -4.55 -6.07
CA GLN A 479 2.52 -5.78 -6.19
C GLN A 479 2.19 -6.14 -7.64
N VAL A 480 1.90 -7.43 -7.85
CA VAL A 480 1.29 -8.01 -9.05
C VAL A 480 -0.06 -8.64 -8.69
N ILE A 481 -1.05 -8.49 -9.58
CA ILE A 481 -2.36 -9.11 -9.42
C ILE A 481 -2.33 -10.49 -10.09
N LYS A 482 -2.64 -11.54 -9.32
CA LYS A 482 -2.88 -12.89 -9.82
C LYS A 482 -4.38 -13.17 -9.80
N SER A 483 -4.98 -13.40 -10.96
CA SER A 483 -6.33 -13.97 -11.07
C SER A 483 -6.29 -15.50 -10.90
N VAL A 484 -7.35 -16.05 -10.30
CA VAL A 484 -7.63 -17.48 -10.17
C VAL A 484 -9.08 -17.68 -10.56
N THR A 485 -9.34 -18.52 -11.56
CA THR A 485 -10.71 -18.84 -12.02
C THR A 485 -11.05 -20.27 -11.62
N ILE A 486 -12.09 -20.43 -10.81
CA ILE A 486 -12.59 -21.74 -10.34
C ILE A 486 -13.89 -22.00 -11.07
N GLY A 487 -13.83 -22.78 -12.15
CA GLY A 487 -14.99 -23.16 -12.98
C GLY A 487 -15.54 -24.55 -12.67
N ASN A 488 -16.67 -24.88 -13.30
CA ASN A 488 -17.39 -26.16 -13.13
C ASN A 488 -17.87 -26.42 -11.69
N GLN A 489 -18.14 -25.39 -10.89
CA GLN A 489 -18.42 -25.52 -9.45
C GLN A 489 -19.64 -26.40 -9.13
N ASP A 490 -20.66 -26.38 -10.00
CA ASP A 490 -21.86 -27.21 -9.84
C ASP A 490 -21.73 -28.59 -10.52
N LYS A 491 -20.63 -28.86 -11.23
CA LYS A 491 -20.27 -30.21 -11.66
C LYS A 491 -19.48 -30.90 -10.55
N CYS A 492 -20.14 -31.09 -9.41
CA CYS A 492 -19.77 -32.20 -8.54
C CYS A 492 -19.95 -33.49 -9.36
N ASP A 493 -18.98 -34.40 -9.32
CA ASP A 493 -19.08 -35.64 -10.10
C ASP A 493 -20.32 -36.44 -9.67
N ILE A 494 -21.30 -36.51 -10.56
CA ILE A 494 -22.60 -37.16 -10.32
C ILE A 494 -22.43 -38.68 -10.13
N THR A 495 -21.22 -39.23 -10.36
CA THR A 495 -20.81 -40.60 -10.06
C THR A 495 -21.23 -41.12 -8.69
N LYS A 496 -21.36 -40.28 -7.65
CA LYS A 496 -21.94 -40.67 -6.34
C LYS A 496 -23.46 -40.77 -6.29
N LYS A 497 -24.19 -39.99 -7.08
CA LYS A 497 -25.65 -40.11 -7.23
C LYS A 497 -26.00 -41.24 -8.19
N ASP A 498 -25.29 -41.32 -9.31
CA ASP A 498 -25.39 -42.41 -10.28
C ASP A 498 -25.09 -43.76 -9.63
N SER A 499 -24.04 -43.88 -8.79
CA SER A 499 -23.77 -45.15 -8.09
C SER A 499 -24.75 -45.47 -6.97
N LEU A 500 -25.45 -44.50 -6.38
CA LEU A 500 -26.57 -44.77 -5.47
C LEU A 500 -27.81 -45.26 -6.24
N GLU A 501 -28.17 -44.62 -7.34
CA GLU A 501 -29.29 -45.05 -8.19
C GLU A 501 -29.00 -46.40 -8.88
N LEU A 502 -27.75 -46.65 -9.29
CA LEU A 502 -27.30 -47.92 -9.84
C LEU A 502 -27.28 -49.02 -8.76
N ALA A 503 -26.76 -48.77 -7.56
CA ALA A 503 -26.80 -49.74 -6.46
C ALA A 503 -28.24 -50.06 -6.02
N PHE A 504 -29.15 -49.09 -6.09
CA PHE A 504 -30.58 -49.30 -5.83
C PHE A 504 -31.24 -50.16 -6.93
N ALA A 505 -30.90 -49.92 -8.21
CA ALA A 505 -31.34 -50.75 -9.33
C ALA A 505 -30.75 -52.17 -9.29
N GLU A 506 -29.48 -52.33 -8.91
CA GLU A 506 -28.85 -53.64 -8.70
C GLU A 506 -29.48 -54.38 -7.52
N ALA A 507 -29.79 -53.70 -6.41
CA ALA A 507 -30.48 -54.29 -5.27
C ALA A 507 -31.90 -54.77 -5.65
N ILE A 508 -32.67 -53.97 -6.39
CA ILE A 508 -34.02 -54.35 -6.87
C ILE A 508 -33.95 -55.57 -7.81
N ASN A 509 -32.95 -55.62 -8.70
CA ASN A 509 -32.74 -56.77 -9.60
C ASN A 509 -32.26 -58.02 -8.83
N ALA A 510 -31.38 -57.87 -7.84
CA ALA A 510 -30.93 -58.97 -6.98
C ALA A 510 -32.05 -59.54 -6.09
N LEU A 511 -33.02 -58.70 -5.70
CA LEU A 511 -34.27 -59.10 -5.04
C LEU A 511 -35.36 -59.58 -6.02
N GLY A 512 -35.02 -59.76 -7.31
CA GLY A 512 -35.90 -60.36 -8.32
C GLY A 512 -37.20 -59.58 -8.57
N GLY A 513 -37.20 -58.26 -8.33
CA GLY A 513 -38.38 -57.41 -8.45
C GLY A 513 -39.45 -57.64 -7.37
N LYS A 514 -39.19 -58.46 -6.34
CA LYS A 514 -40.14 -58.74 -5.25
C LYS A 514 -39.86 -57.92 -4.00
N LEU A 515 -40.11 -56.61 -4.09
CA LEU A 515 -40.32 -55.78 -2.91
C LEU A 515 -41.79 -55.88 -2.49
N ASP A 516 -42.11 -56.87 -1.66
CA ASP A 516 -43.40 -56.90 -0.96
C ASP A 516 -43.53 -55.62 -0.10
N GLY A 517 -44.69 -54.95 -0.20
CA GLY A 517 -44.89 -53.53 0.14
C GLY A 517 -44.65 -53.07 1.59
N TRP A 518 -44.14 -53.94 2.45
CA TRP A 518 -43.72 -53.60 3.82
C TRP A 518 -42.35 -52.91 3.86
N TYR A 519 -41.40 -53.30 3.00
CA TYR A 519 -40.04 -52.75 3.02
C TYR A 519 -39.93 -51.27 2.59
N VAL A 520 -40.93 -50.75 1.86
CA VAL A 520 -40.98 -49.33 1.45
C VAL A 520 -41.31 -48.42 2.63
N TYR A 521 -42.10 -48.91 3.60
CA TYR A 521 -42.58 -48.11 4.73
C TYR A 521 -41.46 -47.69 5.70
N ASP A 522 -40.59 -48.64 6.10
CA ASP A 522 -39.47 -48.34 6.99
C ASP A 522 -38.44 -47.40 6.34
N PHE A 523 -38.25 -47.48 5.02
CA PHE A 523 -37.29 -46.62 4.32
C PHE A 523 -37.80 -45.18 4.15
N ALA A 524 -39.09 -44.98 3.90
CA ALA A 524 -39.70 -43.64 3.88
C ALA A 524 -39.62 -42.97 5.26
N ALA A 525 -39.87 -43.73 6.34
CA ALA A 525 -39.70 -43.26 7.72
C ALA A 525 -38.24 -42.90 8.05
N ALA A 526 -37.27 -43.70 7.59
CA ALA A 526 -35.84 -43.45 7.80
C ALA A 526 -35.29 -42.25 6.99
N THR A 527 -35.92 -41.89 5.87
CA THR A 527 -35.52 -40.76 5.01
C THR A 527 -36.29 -39.47 5.26
N GLY A 528 -37.25 -39.46 6.19
CA GLY A 528 -38.02 -38.28 6.57
C GLY A 528 -39.06 -37.82 5.54
N ILE A 529 -39.39 -38.67 4.55
CA ILE A 529 -40.42 -38.38 3.55
C ILE A 529 -41.78 -38.71 4.17
N GLY A 530 -42.66 -37.71 4.28
CA GLY A 530 -43.94 -37.82 4.98
C GLY A 530 -44.85 -38.93 4.42
N THR A 531 -45.15 -39.93 5.24
CA THR A 531 -45.85 -41.16 4.86
C THR A 531 -47.37 -41.06 4.87
N ASP A 532 -47.94 -40.17 4.05
CA ASP A 532 -49.38 -40.25 3.74
C ASP A 532 -49.65 -41.43 2.81
N LYS A 533 -50.44 -42.39 3.29
CA LYS A 533 -50.76 -43.63 2.59
C LYS A 533 -51.50 -43.40 1.27
N ALA A 534 -52.31 -42.35 1.18
CA ALA A 534 -53.09 -42.05 -0.02
C ALA A 534 -52.25 -41.64 -1.24
N PHE A 535 -50.99 -41.22 -1.04
CA PHE A 535 -50.10 -40.81 -2.12
C PHE A 535 -49.44 -42.01 -2.83
N LEU A 536 -49.12 -43.07 -2.08
CA LEU A 536 -48.35 -44.21 -2.61
C LEU A 536 -49.20 -45.13 -3.49
N ASP A 537 -50.45 -45.42 -3.09
CA ASP A 537 -51.34 -46.33 -3.83
C ASP A 537 -51.63 -45.84 -5.27
N HIS A 538 -51.63 -44.53 -5.52
CA HIS A 538 -51.77 -43.98 -6.88
C HIS A 538 -50.49 -44.06 -7.72
N THR A 539 -49.30 -43.95 -7.12
CA THR A 539 -48.04 -43.93 -7.90
C THR A 539 -47.67 -45.25 -8.58
N TRP A 540 -48.24 -46.38 -8.14
CA TRP A 540 -47.92 -47.69 -8.72
C TRP A 540 -48.56 -47.92 -10.11
N GLU A 541 -49.78 -47.41 -10.35
CA GLU A 541 -50.44 -47.54 -11.66
C GLU A 541 -49.77 -46.68 -12.75
N ASP A 542 -49.13 -45.57 -12.38
CA ASP A 542 -48.38 -44.73 -13.31
C ASP A 542 -46.95 -45.24 -13.56
N LEU A 543 -46.22 -45.74 -12.55
CA LEU A 543 -44.89 -46.35 -12.78
C LEU A 543 -44.96 -47.56 -13.73
N ALA A 544 -46.04 -48.34 -13.66
CA ALA A 544 -46.29 -49.47 -14.57
C ALA A 544 -46.47 -49.06 -16.04
N ARG A 545 -46.78 -47.77 -16.32
CA ARG A 545 -46.91 -47.24 -17.69
C ARG A 545 -45.58 -46.72 -18.23
N VAL A 546 -44.72 -46.15 -17.38
CA VAL A 546 -43.43 -45.58 -17.77
C VAL A 546 -42.43 -46.67 -18.21
N THR A 547 -42.42 -47.82 -17.54
CA THR A 547 -41.51 -48.94 -17.85
C THR A 547 -41.78 -49.62 -19.20
N ALA A 548 -42.97 -49.45 -19.77
CA ALA A 548 -43.33 -50.01 -21.08
C ALA A 548 -42.76 -49.24 -22.29
N VAL A 549 -42.29 -48.00 -22.10
CA VAL A 549 -41.92 -47.10 -23.21
C VAL A 549 -40.42 -47.11 -23.53
N ASN A 550 -39.56 -47.40 -22.55
CA ASN A 550 -38.09 -47.27 -22.68
C ASN A 550 -37.35 -48.55 -23.14
N ALA A 551 -38.05 -49.51 -23.73
CA ALA A 551 -37.44 -50.75 -24.24
C ALA A 551 -36.94 -50.65 -25.70
N SER A 552 -37.12 -49.52 -26.40
CA SER A 552 -36.90 -49.44 -27.85
C SER A 552 -36.39 -48.09 -28.38
N THR A 553 -35.17 -47.68 -28.00
CA THR A 553 -34.19 -47.04 -28.90
C THR A 553 -32.81 -47.00 -28.25
N THR A 554 -31.85 -47.75 -28.82
CA THR A 554 -30.42 -47.57 -28.59
C THR A 554 -29.78 -46.77 -29.73
N SER A 555 -28.55 -46.30 -29.50
CA SER A 555 -27.57 -45.77 -30.46
C SER A 555 -27.64 -44.30 -30.95
N ASP A 556 -26.43 -43.74 -31.03
CA ASP A 556 -25.88 -42.75 -31.97
C ASP A 556 -26.40 -41.30 -32.10
N ARG A 557 -25.47 -40.38 -31.76
CA ARG A 557 -25.11 -39.10 -32.42
C ARG A 557 -26.13 -37.94 -32.46
N LEU A 558 -25.69 -36.77 -31.95
CA LEU A 558 -25.03 -35.75 -32.80
C LEU A 558 -24.48 -34.58 -31.97
N CYS A 559 -23.57 -33.80 -32.58
CA CYS A 559 -23.04 -32.56 -32.01
C CYS A 559 -23.59 -31.33 -32.76
N SER A 560 -23.89 -30.27 -32.00
CA SER A 560 -23.97 -28.88 -32.50
C SER A 560 -25.16 -28.57 -33.45
N PRO A 561 -25.41 -27.29 -33.84
CA PRO A 561 -26.12 -26.43 -32.90
C PRO A 561 -27.27 -25.59 -33.51
N GLY A 562 -28.35 -25.46 -32.74
CA GLY A 562 -29.25 -24.31 -32.79
C GLY A 562 -30.40 -24.34 -33.80
N LEU A 563 -31.62 -24.11 -33.31
CA LEU A 563 -32.69 -23.40 -34.02
C LEU A 563 -33.71 -22.87 -33.01
N THR A 564 -34.43 -21.81 -33.38
CA THR A 564 -35.35 -21.06 -32.52
C THR A 564 -36.81 -21.47 -32.71
N MET A 565 -37.59 -21.32 -31.63
CA MET A 565 -39.07 -21.15 -31.58
C MET A 565 -39.96 -21.91 -32.58
N ASN A 566 -40.93 -22.65 -32.03
CA ASN A 566 -42.31 -22.15 -32.14
C ASN A 566 -43.18 -22.52 -30.92
N GLN A 567 -44.35 -21.88 -30.80
CA GLN A 567 -45.35 -22.11 -29.75
C GLN A 567 -46.55 -22.91 -30.29
N GLN A 568 -47.55 -23.13 -29.41
CA GLN A 568 -48.87 -23.75 -29.65
C GLN A 568 -48.87 -25.29 -29.71
N THR A 569 -49.82 -26.01 -29.10
CA THR A 569 -50.80 -25.68 -28.03
C THR A 569 -51.21 -27.00 -27.34
N GLY A 570 -51.43 -26.99 -26.03
CA GLY A 570 -51.74 -28.21 -25.27
C GLY A 570 -52.27 -27.90 -23.86
N THR A 571 -53.36 -27.14 -23.78
CA THR A 571 -53.79 -26.49 -22.54
C THR A 571 -54.60 -27.40 -21.62
N PHE A 572 -54.09 -27.66 -20.42
CA PHE A 572 -54.93 -27.90 -19.22
C PHE A 572 -54.56 -26.85 -18.17
N PHE A 573 -55.56 -26.16 -17.62
CA PHE A 573 -55.34 -24.96 -16.81
C PHE A 573 -56.32 -24.87 -15.64
N ALA A 574 -55.80 -25.09 -14.43
CA ALA A 574 -56.34 -24.61 -13.16
C ALA A 574 -55.14 -24.53 -12.19
N ALA A 575 -54.53 -23.36 -11.97
CA ALA A 575 -55.01 -22.21 -11.19
C ALA A 575 -54.77 -22.39 -9.67
N GLN A 576 -54.18 -21.44 -8.94
CA GLN A 576 -53.61 -20.12 -9.30
C GLN A 576 -52.46 -19.76 -8.34
N LEU A 577 -51.34 -19.20 -8.83
CA LEU A 577 -50.89 -17.79 -8.67
C LEU A 577 -50.80 -17.23 -7.23
N ALA A 578 -49.91 -16.29 -6.88
CA ALA A 578 -48.56 -15.87 -7.35
C ALA A 578 -48.15 -14.58 -6.62
N THR A 579 -46.88 -14.18 -6.71
CA THR A 579 -46.52 -12.75 -6.81
C THR A 579 -45.27 -12.55 -7.67
N ARG A 580 -45.31 -11.55 -8.56
CA ARG A 580 -44.15 -11.00 -9.29
C ARG A 580 -43.98 -9.53 -8.94
N GLN A 581 -42.78 -9.00 -9.08
CA GLN A 581 -42.53 -7.56 -9.04
C GLN A 581 -43.19 -6.84 -10.23
N PHE A 582 -43.59 -5.58 -10.02
CA PHE A 582 -43.64 -4.54 -11.05
C PHE A 582 -43.36 -3.17 -10.42
N VAL A 583 -42.99 -2.18 -11.23
CA VAL A 583 -42.54 -0.84 -10.79
C VAL A 583 -43.33 0.26 -11.51
N SER A 584 -43.93 1.18 -10.76
CA SER A 584 -44.37 2.52 -11.22
C SER A 584 -44.68 3.43 -10.02
N GLN A 585 -44.54 4.75 -10.20
CA GLN A 585 -44.81 5.83 -9.21
C GLN A 585 -46.16 6.53 -9.56
N PRO A 586 -46.63 7.62 -8.88
CA PRO A 586 -46.22 8.28 -7.62
C PRO A 586 -47.39 8.62 -6.63
N GLN A 587 -47.07 9.41 -5.59
CA GLN A 587 -47.93 10.27 -4.72
C GLN A 587 -48.74 9.72 -3.50
N GLU A 588 -48.44 10.36 -2.36
CA GLU A 588 -49.27 10.91 -1.26
C GLU A 588 -50.20 10.09 -0.32
N GLU A 589 -49.85 10.22 0.97
CA GLU A 589 -50.65 10.22 2.23
C GLU A 589 -51.94 9.39 2.41
N THR A 590 -51.90 8.37 3.28
CA THR A 590 -52.46 8.37 4.66
C THR A 590 -52.65 6.93 5.22
N GLY A 591 -52.73 6.79 6.55
CA GLY A 591 -53.32 5.60 7.21
C GLY A 591 -52.35 4.48 7.65
N CYS A 592 -51.95 4.49 8.93
CA CYS A 592 -51.06 3.47 9.50
C CYS A 592 -51.75 2.14 9.86
N ARG A 593 -51.15 1.01 9.48
CA ARG A 593 -50.85 -0.14 10.38
C ARG A 593 -49.97 -1.20 9.69
N GLY A 594 -48.70 -1.26 10.05
CA GLY A 594 -47.76 -2.30 9.63
C GLY A 594 -46.67 -2.51 10.68
N SER A 595 -46.31 -3.76 10.96
CA SER A 595 -45.32 -4.10 11.99
C SER A 595 -43.90 -4.06 11.42
N ILE A 596 -43.06 -3.19 11.94
CA ILE A 596 -41.63 -3.11 11.59
C ILE A 596 -40.83 -4.03 12.55
N VAL A 597 -40.02 -4.92 11.99
CA VAL A 597 -38.94 -5.60 12.73
C VAL A 597 -37.64 -4.91 12.35
N MET A 598 -37.06 -4.16 13.29
CA MET A 598 -35.73 -3.55 13.10
C MET A 598 -34.63 -4.55 13.40
N ILE A 599 -33.66 -4.67 12.48
CA ILE A 599 -32.35 -5.26 12.79
C ILE A 599 -31.45 -4.14 13.30
N ALA A 600 -31.16 -4.14 14.60
CA ALA A 600 -30.31 -3.13 15.22
C ALA A 600 -28.84 -3.58 15.25
N SER A 601 -27.97 -2.85 14.55
CA SER A 601 -26.51 -2.92 14.73
C SER A 601 -26.07 -1.91 15.79
N SER A 602 -25.41 -2.34 16.87
CA SER A 602 -24.97 -1.45 17.94
C SER A 602 -23.44 -1.45 18.14
N SER A 603 -22.78 -0.42 17.60
CA SER A 603 -21.51 0.08 18.12
C SER A 603 -21.75 0.86 19.43
N ALA A 604 -20.89 0.75 20.43
CA ALA A 604 -21.08 1.38 21.74
C ALA A 604 -20.00 2.42 22.08
N SER A 605 -20.41 3.62 22.49
CA SER A 605 -19.58 4.61 23.21
C SER A 605 -20.46 5.66 23.92
N HIS A 606 -19.87 6.43 24.85
CA HIS A 606 -20.43 7.51 25.70
C HIS A 606 -20.95 7.09 27.10
N SER A 607 -21.03 8.06 28.03
CA SER A 607 -20.51 7.86 29.40
C SER A 607 -21.20 8.66 30.54
N CYS A 608 -21.30 8.03 31.73
CA CYS A 608 -21.45 8.61 33.08
C CYS A 608 -22.75 9.39 33.43
N PRO A 609 -23.04 9.69 34.72
CA PRO A 609 -22.45 9.23 36.00
C PRO A 609 -23.46 8.65 37.04
N GLY A 610 -22.99 8.12 38.19
CA GLY A 610 -23.73 8.25 39.48
C GLY A 610 -24.10 7.00 40.32
N HIS A 611 -23.29 6.71 41.36
CA HIS A 611 -23.61 6.12 42.68
C HIS A 611 -24.39 4.79 42.92
N MET A 612 -23.62 3.79 43.36
CA MET A 612 -23.77 2.92 44.57
C MET A 612 -24.80 1.75 44.69
N LEU A 613 -24.21 0.59 45.08
CA LEU A 613 -24.71 -0.48 45.98
C LEU A 613 -25.84 -1.41 45.47
N THR A 614 -25.84 -2.75 45.69
CA THR A 614 -24.92 -3.66 46.44
C THR A 614 -24.73 -4.99 45.66
N ALA A 615 -23.79 -5.86 46.09
CA ALA A 615 -23.28 -6.99 45.31
C ALA A 615 -23.80 -8.40 45.68
N TYR A 616 -23.82 -9.29 44.68
CA TYR A 616 -23.45 -10.72 44.69
C TYR A 616 -23.27 -11.20 43.22
N GLY A 617 -22.49 -12.22 42.86
CA GLY A 617 -21.50 -12.98 43.62
C GLY A 617 -21.13 -14.32 42.95
N GLY A 618 -19.84 -14.57 42.67
CA GLY A 618 -19.33 -15.85 42.13
C GLY A 618 -18.45 -15.70 40.87
N SER A 619 -17.27 -16.33 40.84
CA SER A 619 -16.18 -16.04 39.88
C SER A 619 -15.77 -17.21 38.98
N LYS A 620 -15.10 -16.89 37.85
CA LYS A 620 -14.15 -17.70 37.03
C LYS A 620 -14.71 -18.64 35.94
N GLY A 621 -14.53 -18.22 34.68
CA GLY A 621 -13.42 -18.71 33.84
C GLY A 621 -13.59 -20.04 33.09
N PHE A 622 -13.58 -19.97 31.75
CA PHE A 622 -13.41 -21.11 30.84
C PHE A 622 -12.22 -20.89 29.90
N VAL A 623 -11.42 -21.94 29.70
CA VAL A 623 -10.41 -22.03 28.62
C VAL A 623 -11.02 -22.87 27.50
N LYS A 624 -10.88 -22.43 26.24
CA LYS A 624 -11.24 -23.24 25.07
C LYS A 624 -9.98 -23.73 24.37
N SER A 625 -9.77 -25.04 24.37
CA SER A 625 -8.86 -25.74 23.48
C SER A 625 -9.68 -26.37 22.35
N PHE A 626 -9.32 -26.10 21.10
CA PHE A 626 -9.95 -26.74 19.94
C PHE A 626 -9.02 -27.82 19.40
N LEU A 627 -9.58 -29.00 19.11
CA LEU A 627 -8.89 -30.08 18.40
C LEU A 627 -9.43 -30.11 16.97
N TYR A 628 -8.55 -30.05 15.98
CA TYR A 628 -8.91 -30.11 14.56
C TYR A 628 -8.41 -31.44 13.99
N ILE A 629 -9.31 -32.25 13.44
CA ILE A 629 -8.98 -33.52 12.79
C ILE A 629 -9.73 -33.54 11.45
N GLU A 630 -8.96 -33.59 10.36
CA GLU A 630 -9.45 -33.64 8.99
C GLU A 630 -9.13 -35.04 8.45
N THR A 631 -10.17 -35.85 8.20
CA THR A 631 -10.02 -37.24 7.73
C THR A 631 -11.15 -37.65 6.78
N ASP A 632 -10.80 -38.40 5.74
CA ASP A 632 -11.75 -38.89 4.74
C ASP A 632 -12.75 -39.92 5.29
N LEU A 633 -13.98 -39.85 4.76
CA LEU A 633 -15.12 -40.67 5.20
C LEU A 633 -15.02 -42.13 4.70
N ASN A 634 -14.29 -42.97 5.44
CA ASN A 634 -14.41 -44.44 5.41
C ASN A 634 -13.85 -45.08 6.69
N LEU A 635 -14.52 -44.88 7.83
CA LEU A 635 -13.99 -45.21 9.17
C LEU A 635 -14.59 -46.47 9.79
N ASN A 636 -13.75 -47.52 9.88
CA ASN A 636 -14.00 -48.67 10.76
C ASN A 636 -13.48 -48.34 12.17
N LEU A 637 -14.40 -48.20 13.13
CA LEU A 637 -14.14 -47.79 14.52
C LEU A 637 -13.09 -48.65 15.25
N ALA A 638 -12.86 -49.89 14.84
CA ALA A 638 -11.85 -50.75 15.44
C ALA A 638 -10.40 -50.22 15.27
N LYS A 639 -10.12 -49.42 14.23
CA LYS A 639 -8.77 -48.93 13.92
C LYS A 639 -8.34 -47.68 14.69
N ILE A 640 -9.27 -46.83 15.15
CA ILE A 640 -8.98 -45.53 15.79
C ILE A 640 -8.66 -45.68 17.29
N ARG A 641 -9.17 -46.75 17.92
CA ARG A 641 -9.06 -47.00 19.36
C ARG A 641 -7.61 -46.97 19.93
N PRO A 642 -6.55 -47.39 19.23
CA PRO A 642 -5.17 -47.27 19.70
C PRO A 642 -4.67 -45.82 19.82
N GLU A 643 -5.00 -44.95 18.86
CA GLU A 643 -4.46 -43.58 18.79
C GLU A 643 -5.07 -42.66 19.85
N ILE A 644 -6.39 -42.76 20.08
CA ILE A 644 -7.07 -42.08 21.19
C ILE A 644 -6.43 -42.49 22.54
N ASN A 645 -6.15 -43.79 22.72
CA ASN A 645 -5.52 -44.31 23.94
C ASN A 645 -4.03 -43.91 24.09
N HIS A 646 -3.35 -43.49 23.02
CA HIS A 646 -2.00 -42.93 23.09
C HIS A 646 -2.06 -41.47 23.57
N TYR A 647 -2.96 -40.66 23.01
CA TYR A 647 -3.09 -39.24 23.34
C TYR A 647 -3.45 -39.00 24.82
N PHE A 648 -4.31 -39.85 25.39
CA PHE A 648 -4.66 -39.79 26.82
C PHE A 648 -3.55 -40.27 27.78
N LYS A 649 -2.45 -40.86 27.28
CA LYS A 649 -1.31 -41.29 28.12
C LYS A 649 -0.21 -40.24 28.27
N GLU A 650 -0.10 -39.29 27.36
CA GLU A 650 0.97 -38.27 27.37
C GLU A 650 0.49 -36.87 27.80
N ALA A 651 -0.81 -36.71 28.07
CA ALA A 651 -1.34 -35.49 28.68
C ALA A 651 -0.80 -35.32 30.12
N PRO A 652 -0.25 -34.14 30.49
CA PRO A 652 0.30 -33.92 31.83
C PRO A 652 -0.80 -33.92 32.90
N PRO A 653 -0.49 -34.36 34.15
CA PRO A 653 -1.49 -34.56 35.19
C PRO A 653 -2.11 -33.23 35.67
N MET A 654 -3.37 -32.99 35.32
CA MET A 654 -4.14 -31.86 35.84
C MET A 654 -4.32 -31.98 37.37
N LYS A 655 -4.00 -30.91 38.09
CA LYS A 655 -4.21 -30.85 39.55
C LYS A 655 -5.71 -30.94 39.86
N ARG A 656 -6.08 -31.82 40.80
CA ARG A 656 -7.45 -31.89 41.35
C ARG A 656 -7.88 -30.53 41.89
N ILE A 657 -8.89 -29.93 41.26
CA ILE A 657 -9.78 -28.96 41.89
C ILE A 657 -11.02 -29.76 42.32
N GLY A 658 -11.31 -29.78 43.62
CA GLY A 658 -12.27 -30.72 44.20
C GLY A 658 -13.72 -30.22 44.16
N GLN A 659 -14.45 -30.55 43.09
CA GLN A 659 -15.90 -30.76 43.08
C GLN A 659 -16.29 -31.48 41.78
N THR A 660 -17.49 -32.08 41.74
CA THR A 660 -18.00 -32.84 40.58
C THR A 660 -18.11 -31.93 39.35
N THR A 661 -17.49 -32.35 38.24
CA THR A 661 -17.43 -31.59 36.98
C THR A 661 -18.07 -32.37 35.86
N ASP A 662 -19.21 -31.91 35.34
CA ASP A 662 -19.80 -32.47 34.13
C ASP A 662 -18.91 -32.18 32.90
N LEU A 663 -18.62 -33.23 32.14
CA LEU A 663 -17.72 -33.18 30.98
C LEU A 663 -18.53 -33.20 29.67
N THR A 664 -19.04 -32.03 29.28
CA THR A 664 -19.73 -31.86 27.99
C THR A 664 -18.73 -31.80 26.84
N ALA A 665 -18.50 -32.93 26.17
CA ALA A 665 -17.71 -33.02 24.94
C ALA A 665 -18.62 -32.85 23.71
N GLY A 666 -18.48 -31.74 22.99
CA GLY A 666 -19.18 -31.50 21.74
C GLY A 666 -18.33 -31.91 20.53
N LEU A 667 -18.78 -32.91 19.75
CA LEU A 667 -18.32 -33.06 18.37
C LEU A 667 -19.11 -32.08 17.48
N VAL A 668 -18.41 -31.42 16.57
CA VAL A 668 -19.01 -30.62 15.50
C VAL A 668 -18.74 -31.35 14.19
N TYR A 669 -19.81 -31.76 13.51
CA TYR A 669 -19.72 -32.29 12.15
C TYR A 669 -19.95 -31.14 11.17
N LEU A 670 -18.97 -30.91 10.29
CA LEU A 670 -19.13 -30.08 9.11
C LEU A 670 -19.41 -31.00 7.91
N LEU A 671 -20.63 -30.94 7.39
CA LEU A 671 -20.96 -31.57 6.11
C LEU A 671 -20.54 -30.61 4.98
N SER A 672 -20.14 -31.18 3.84
CA SER A 672 -19.58 -30.44 2.70
C SER A 672 -20.60 -29.61 1.91
N ASP A 673 -21.85 -29.57 2.36
CA ASP A 673 -22.96 -28.74 1.86
C ASP A 673 -23.14 -27.43 2.66
N GLY A 674 -22.38 -27.24 3.74
CA GLY A 674 -22.42 -26.04 4.59
C GLY A 674 -23.44 -26.08 5.73
N ALA A 675 -24.18 -27.18 5.91
CA ALA A 675 -25.08 -27.34 7.05
C ALA A 675 -24.29 -27.72 8.32
N SER A 676 -24.27 -26.82 9.32
CA SER A 676 -23.64 -27.06 10.62
C SER A 676 -24.63 -27.64 11.62
N TYR A 677 -24.49 -28.92 11.99
CA TYR A 677 -25.29 -29.56 13.04
C TYR A 677 -24.48 -29.71 14.33
N ILE A 678 -25.08 -29.31 15.46
CA ILE A 678 -24.52 -29.49 16.81
C ILE A 678 -25.33 -30.59 17.52
N THR A 679 -24.77 -31.79 17.62
CA THR A 679 -25.30 -32.85 18.47
C THR A 679 -24.45 -32.95 19.73
N GLY A 680 -24.97 -32.46 20.86
CA GLY A 680 -24.34 -32.62 22.16
C GLY A 680 -24.56 -34.03 22.70
N ILE A 681 -23.47 -34.77 22.93
CA ILE A 681 -23.51 -36.06 23.64
C ILE A 681 -23.11 -35.81 25.09
N ASN A 682 -24.06 -35.92 26.03
CA ASN A 682 -23.74 -35.91 27.45
C ASN A 682 -23.22 -37.29 27.88
N LEU A 683 -21.99 -37.34 28.38
CA LEU A 683 -21.38 -38.52 28.99
C LEU A 683 -21.30 -38.34 30.50
N THR A 684 -22.36 -38.75 31.21
CA THR A 684 -22.37 -38.79 32.67
C THR A 684 -21.57 -40.01 33.14
N ILE A 685 -20.47 -39.78 33.87
CA ILE A 685 -19.67 -40.83 34.50
C ILE A 685 -20.13 -40.96 35.96
N ASP A 686 -20.94 -41.98 36.25
CA ASP A 686 -21.54 -42.13 37.58
C ASP A 686 -20.54 -42.73 38.59
N GLY A 687 -20.20 -41.94 39.62
CA GLY A 687 -19.04 -42.12 40.49
C GLY A 687 -19.28 -43.01 41.71
N GLY A 688 -19.90 -44.18 41.54
CA GLY A 688 -20.22 -45.10 42.64
C GLY A 688 -19.00 -45.59 43.42
N MET A 689 -18.89 -45.22 44.71
CA MET A 689 -17.81 -45.70 45.59
C MET A 689 -17.96 -47.20 45.89
N SER A 690 -16.94 -47.99 45.55
CA SER A 690 -16.65 -49.24 46.27
C SER A 690 -15.14 -49.46 46.38
N THR A 691 -14.69 -50.01 47.50
CA THR A 691 -13.26 -50.20 47.81
C THR A 691 -12.81 -51.61 47.40
N GLY A 692 -12.05 -51.71 46.30
CA GLY A 692 -11.53 -53.00 45.81
C GLY A 692 -10.26 -52.85 44.95
N ASN A 693 -9.26 -53.67 45.25
CA ASN A 693 -7.94 -53.70 44.61
C ASN A 693 -7.98 -53.85 43.07
N GLY A 694 -7.05 -53.22 42.34
CA GLY A 694 -6.65 -53.68 41.00
C GLY A 694 -6.67 -52.64 39.87
N LEU A 695 -5.83 -51.60 39.94
CA LEU A 695 -5.57 -50.73 38.78
C LEU A 695 -4.62 -51.42 37.79
N THR A 696 -5.15 -52.04 36.73
CA THR A 696 -4.67 -51.94 35.32
C THR A 696 -5.43 -52.89 34.38
N LYS A 697 -6.19 -52.35 33.42
CA LYS A 697 -5.69 -52.19 32.05
C LYS A 697 -6.47 -51.14 31.26
#